data_AF-A0AAX3TKG0-F1
#
_entry.id   AF-A0AAX3TKG0-F1
#
_cell.length_a   1.000
_cell.length_b   1.000
_cell.length_c   1.000
_cell.angle_alpha   90.00
_cell.angle_beta   90.00
_cell.angle_gamma   90.00
#
_symmetry.space_group_name_H-M   'P 1'
#
loop_
_entity.id
_entity.type
_entity.pdbx_description
1 polymer ?
#
loop_
_entity_poly.entity_id
_entity_poly.type
_entity_poly.pdbx_seq_one_letter_code
_entity_poly.pdbx_strand_id
1 'polypeptide(L)'
;MKKSKKILVTSLATATLGLIALSDTTGDFPFSAQHVSAQEKDASKNGKVVKENTTSASNQAEKSKTPAQKPAEKPKTPAPKPEPKPEPKPAPKPAPKPAPKPAPKPAEKPKNTSPKEDKSKSTAQSGWVGSSYYENGTKVTNKWIFDKKANSYFYLNASGNYVQNAWVGNYYLKSDGKMAKAEWIYDKNYGSYYYLTAEGSYARNAWVGNYYLKSNGKRAKNEWIYDNNYGSYYYLTGEGSYARNTWVGNYYLKSDGKMAKAEWIYDKNYGSYYYLTAEGSYARNKWVGNYYLKSDGKMAKNEWVDGGRYYVGDDGLWQPKPAPKPAPKPAEKPKTPAPKPAEKPKTPAPKPAEKPKTPAPKPAEKPKTPAQKPAEKPKTPAPKPAEKTKETTPKQDKSQSKVQSGWVGNYYLKSDGKRAKNEWVDGGRYYVDSDGKKVKSDWIYDKNYGSYYYLTAEGSSARNKWVGNYYLKSDGKMAKNEWVDGGRYYVESDGKMARDKWVDGGRHYVDYDGVRQPKLDGKQYNAALNKAKSYNSVLHMSKKDLYNQLTWNGFSSSVAQYAIDHLNADYKANALITAREYRKNNHLSKTEIYEWLTSSYVGKFTKEEANYAIQKLNLPSEGSQARNKWVGNYYFKSDGKMAKNEWVDGGRYYVDSEGKMVRGKWVDGGRYYVESDGKMARDKWVDGGRHYVGYDGVRQPKLDGKQYNVALNRAKSYNSVLHMSKKDLYNQLTWNGFSSSAAQYAIDHLNADYKANALITARKYRKNNHLSKTEIYEWLTSSYVGKFTKEEANYAIQHLGD
;
A
#
# COMPACT_ATOMS: atom_id res chain seq x y z
N MET A 1 -17.44 -48.75 80.71
CA MET A 1 -18.13 -49.83 79.96
C MET A 1 -18.78 -49.24 78.71
N LYS A 2 -18.80 -49.97 77.56
CA LYS A 2 -19.67 -49.80 76.36
C LYS A 2 -19.67 -48.41 75.64
N LYS A 3 -19.67 -48.27 74.31
CA LYS A 3 -19.43 -49.19 73.16
C LYS A 3 -19.01 -48.33 71.93
N SER A 4 -18.39 -48.93 70.91
CA SER A 4 -17.57 -48.22 69.89
C SER A 4 -18.12 -48.18 68.45
N LYS A 5 -17.58 -47.27 67.62
CA LYS A 5 -17.31 -47.36 66.14
C LYS A 5 -16.45 -46.14 65.73
N LYS A 6 -15.14 -46.27 65.48
CA LYS A 6 -14.43 -46.55 64.20
C LYS A 6 -14.76 -45.55 63.06
N ILE A 7 -13.86 -44.64 62.64
CA ILE A 7 -12.67 -44.79 61.73
C ILE A 7 -13.12 -44.85 60.24
N LEU A 8 -12.54 -44.17 59.22
CA LEU A 8 -11.13 -43.76 58.91
C LEU A 8 -11.04 -42.35 58.21
N VAL A 9 -9.84 -41.96 57.72
CA VAL A 9 -9.45 -40.62 57.18
C VAL A 9 -9.13 -40.66 55.66
N THR A 10 -9.39 -39.57 54.92
CA THR A 10 -8.66 -39.25 53.67
C THR A 10 -8.41 -37.74 53.50
N SER A 11 -7.43 -37.36 52.67
CA SER A 11 -6.78 -36.04 52.60
C SER A 11 -7.49 -34.95 51.79
N LEU A 12 -7.29 -33.68 52.18
CA LEU A 12 -7.51 -32.49 51.35
C LEU A 12 -6.17 -31.94 50.81
N ALA A 13 -6.14 -31.45 49.57
CA ALA A 13 -4.98 -30.75 49.00
C ALA A 13 -5.36 -29.65 47.99
N THR A 14 -5.15 -28.40 48.41
CA THR A 14 -4.76 -27.20 47.63
C THR A 14 -5.20 -27.01 46.16
N ALA A 15 -5.92 -25.91 45.92
CA ALA A 15 -5.70 -25.03 44.77
C ALA A 15 -5.88 -23.57 45.22
N THR A 16 -4.89 -22.71 44.99
CA THR A 16 -4.83 -21.36 45.59
C THR A 16 -5.33 -20.28 44.63
N LEU A 17 -6.21 -19.39 45.10
CA LEU A 17 -6.65 -18.19 44.37
C LEU A 17 -5.96 -16.94 44.94
N GLY A 18 -5.29 -16.17 44.09
CA GLY A 18 -4.69 -14.88 44.43
C GLY A 18 -5.28 -13.76 43.57
N LEU A 19 -5.76 -12.69 44.20
CA LEU A 19 -6.11 -11.45 43.50
C LEU A 19 -4.83 -10.68 43.16
N ILE A 20 -4.72 -10.23 41.90
CA ILE A 20 -3.85 -9.11 41.51
C ILE A 20 -4.65 -8.21 40.58
N ALA A 21 -4.61 -6.89 40.82
CA ALA A 21 -5.23 -5.89 39.98
C ALA A 21 -4.34 -5.55 38.77
N LEU A 22 -4.95 -5.29 37.62
CA LEU A 22 -4.25 -4.77 36.44
C LEU A 22 -4.46 -3.25 36.36
N SER A 23 -3.37 -2.51 36.43
CA SER A 23 -3.28 -1.09 36.08
C SER A 23 -2.35 -0.93 34.88
N ASP A 24 -2.72 -0.09 33.91
CA ASP A 24 -1.87 0.20 32.75
C ASP A 24 -0.55 0.84 33.15
N THR A 25 0.55 0.42 32.53
CA THR A 25 1.73 1.29 32.35
C THR A 25 2.58 0.87 31.16
N THR A 26 3.07 1.84 30.40
CA THR A 26 3.98 1.63 29.27
C THR A 26 5.39 1.31 29.74
N GLY A 27 5.99 0.24 29.22
CA GLY A 27 7.35 -0.18 29.54
C GLY A 27 8.31 0.00 28.36
N ASP A 28 8.93 1.18 28.24
CA ASP A 28 10.20 1.33 27.54
C ASP A 28 11.34 0.88 28.48
N PHE A 29 12.25 0.04 28.00
CA PHE A 29 13.49 -0.30 28.71
C PHE A 29 14.66 -0.56 27.72
N PRO A 30 15.93 -0.46 28.15
CA PRO A 30 17.01 0.01 27.29
C PRO A 30 18.15 -1.00 27.12
N PHE A 31 19.14 -0.64 26.30
CA PHE A 31 20.52 -1.13 26.45
C PHE A 31 21.52 0.00 26.21
N SER A 32 22.63 0.00 26.95
CA SER A 32 23.67 1.03 26.88
C SER A 32 25.05 0.45 27.18
N ALA A 33 26.00 0.71 26.28
CA ALA A 33 27.45 0.65 26.45
C ALA A 33 28.09 1.23 25.17
N GLN A 34 29.21 1.96 25.17
CA GLN A 34 30.04 2.56 26.22
C GLN A 34 30.94 3.60 25.50
N HIS A 35 31.23 4.77 26.10
CA HIS A 35 32.61 5.33 26.15
C HIS A 35 32.76 6.64 26.95
N VAL A 36 33.76 6.60 27.83
CA VAL A 36 34.42 7.64 28.66
C VAL A 36 35.23 8.65 27.80
N SER A 37 35.66 9.86 28.21
CA SER A 37 35.05 11.03 28.89
C SER A 37 36.13 12.11 29.20
N ALA A 38 35.88 13.41 28.97
CA ALA A 38 36.63 14.58 29.52
C ALA A 38 35.83 15.89 29.26
N GLN A 39 35.48 16.70 30.27
CA GLN A 39 36.09 18.00 30.68
C GLN A 39 36.17 19.07 29.57
N GLU A 40 35.80 20.35 29.76
CA GLU A 40 35.77 21.26 30.93
C GLU A 40 34.36 21.90 31.17
N LYS A 41 33.89 22.29 32.37
CA LYS A 41 34.16 23.52 33.20
C LYS A 41 33.91 24.86 32.45
N ASP A 42 33.30 25.91 33.02
CA ASP A 42 32.70 26.14 34.36
C ASP A 42 31.70 27.36 34.37
N ALA A 43 30.93 27.54 35.45
CA ALA A 43 30.05 28.70 35.81
C ALA A 43 28.90 29.13 34.85
N SER A 44 27.64 29.43 35.21
CA SER A 44 26.94 29.86 36.45
C SER A 44 26.73 31.38 36.62
N LYS A 45 25.47 31.86 36.50
CA LYS A 45 24.71 32.52 37.60
C LYS A 45 23.23 32.86 37.28
N ASN A 46 22.45 32.77 38.35
CA ASN A 46 21.07 33.23 38.68
C ASN A 46 20.39 34.31 37.80
N GLY A 47 19.04 34.34 37.73
CA GLY A 47 18.03 33.44 38.32
C GLY A 47 16.70 34.14 38.70
N LYS A 48 15.86 33.43 39.50
CA LYS A 48 14.56 33.86 40.10
C LYS A 48 13.41 34.08 39.08
N VAL A 49 12.38 33.23 38.92
CA VAL A 49 11.44 32.50 39.83
C VAL A 49 10.28 33.38 40.35
N VAL A 50 9.11 32.75 40.58
CA VAL A 50 7.75 33.26 40.90
C VAL A 50 6.92 33.40 39.60
N LYS A 51 5.93 32.53 39.30
CA LYS A 51 4.61 32.24 39.95
C LYS A 51 3.59 33.39 39.72
N GLU A 52 2.28 33.19 39.50
CA GLU A 52 1.47 31.95 39.47
C GLU A 52 0.13 32.13 38.69
N ASN A 53 -0.51 31.01 38.37
CA ASN A 53 -1.97 30.76 38.35
C ASN A 53 -2.97 31.40 37.35
N THR A 54 -3.83 30.49 36.84
CA THR A 54 -5.30 30.56 36.62
C THR A 54 -5.95 31.42 35.51
N THR A 55 -6.53 30.69 34.56
CA THR A 55 -7.99 30.66 34.25
C THR A 55 -8.61 31.74 33.33
N SER A 56 -8.80 31.29 32.08
CA SER A 56 -10.06 31.35 31.30
C SER A 56 -10.85 32.65 31.10
N ALA A 57 -10.80 33.11 29.84
CA ALA A 57 -11.95 33.43 28.98
C ALA A 57 -13.01 34.47 29.38
N SER A 58 -13.15 35.49 28.53
CA SER A 58 -14.41 35.69 27.78
C SER A 58 -14.17 36.45 26.47
N ASN A 59 -15.13 36.39 25.54
CA ASN A 59 -15.19 37.27 24.37
C ASN A 59 -16.15 38.44 24.66
N GLN A 60 -15.85 39.64 24.16
CA GLN A 60 -16.61 40.21 23.03
C GLN A 60 -15.95 41.46 22.46
N ALA A 61 -16.41 41.85 21.27
CA ALA A 61 -15.80 42.89 20.44
C ALA A 61 -16.38 44.27 20.69
N GLU A 62 -15.60 45.30 20.34
CA GLU A 62 -16.13 46.62 20.00
C GLU A 62 -15.59 47.08 18.64
N LYS A 63 -16.35 47.93 17.95
CA LYS A 63 -16.09 48.35 16.55
C LYS A 63 -15.25 49.63 16.50
N SER A 64 -14.57 49.90 15.37
CA SER A 64 -15.12 50.82 14.35
C SER A 64 -14.12 51.32 13.27
N LYS A 65 -14.71 51.80 12.15
CA LYS A 65 -14.20 52.73 11.11
C LYS A 65 -13.12 52.26 10.11
N THR A 66 -13.60 51.86 8.93
CA THR A 66 -12.93 52.08 7.63
C THR A 66 -12.84 53.59 7.30
N PRO A 67 -11.96 53.98 6.36
CA PRO A 67 -12.44 54.74 5.20
C PRO A 67 -12.02 54.08 3.87
N ALA A 68 -12.77 54.34 2.81
CA ALA A 68 -12.63 53.68 1.51
C ALA A 68 -11.92 54.55 0.45
N GLN A 69 -11.40 53.91 -0.60
CA GLN A 69 -11.15 54.55 -1.90
C GLN A 69 -11.84 53.76 -3.03
N LYS A 70 -12.29 54.50 -4.06
CA LYS A 70 -12.99 54.00 -5.25
C LYS A 70 -11.97 53.68 -6.40
N PRO A 71 -12.39 53.06 -7.52
CA PRO A 71 -11.48 52.27 -8.36
C PRO A 71 -10.88 53.02 -9.55
N ALA A 72 -9.80 52.46 -10.10
CA ALA A 72 -9.26 52.76 -11.42
C ALA A 72 -9.53 51.59 -12.40
N GLU A 73 -9.49 51.87 -13.71
CA GLU A 73 -10.05 51.00 -14.74
C GLU A 73 -9.11 49.92 -15.30
N LYS A 74 -9.70 49.07 -16.14
CA LYS A 74 -9.19 47.79 -16.64
C LYS A 74 -8.57 47.90 -18.05
N PRO A 75 -7.31 47.48 -18.25
CA PRO A 75 -6.82 47.09 -19.57
C PRO A 75 -7.51 45.80 -20.07
N LYS A 76 -7.96 45.78 -21.33
CA LYS A 76 -8.36 44.56 -22.06
C LYS A 76 -7.27 44.20 -23.06
N THR A 77 -6.83 42.94 -23.08
CA THR A 77 -6.04 42.32 -24.18
C THR A 77 -6.17 40.79 -24.05
N PRO A 78 -5.85 39.98 -25.10
CA PRO A 78 -6.91 39.23 -25.78
C PRO A 78 -7.00 37.75 -25.38
N ALA A 79 -8.10 37.12 -25.79
CA ALA A 79 -8.28 35.67 -25.66
C ALA A 79 -7.34 34.90 -26.62
N PRO A 80 -6.71 33.79 -26.18
CA PRO A 80 -5.91 32.94 -27.05
C PRO A 80 -6.81 32.16 -28.03
N LYS A 81 -6.39 32.12 -29.30
CA LYS A 81 -7.00 31.32 -30.37
C LYS A 81 -6.72 29.83 -30.13
N PRO A 82 -7.68 28.91 -30.34
CA PRO A 82 -7.42 27.48 -30.20
C PRO A 82 -6.47 26.97 -31.29
N GLU A 83 -5.43 26.26 -30.88
CA GLU A 83 -4.51 25.54 -31.78
C GLU A 83 -5.11 24.20 -32.26
N PRO A 84 -4.72 23.70 -33.45
CA PRO A 84 -5.33 22.53 -34.05
C PRO A 84 -5.00 21.22 -33.33
N LYS A 85 -6.00 20.35 -33.26
CA LYS A 85 -5.91 18.97 -32.77
C LYS A 85 -4.92 18.15 -33.62
N PRO A 86 -3.95 17.43 -33.03
CA PRO A 86 -3.05 16.57 -33.78
C PRO A 86 -3.79 15.35 -34.36
N GLU A 87 -3.48 15.00 -35.61
CA GLU A 87 -4.04 13.84 -36.29
C GLU A 87 -3.38 12.51 -35.86
N PRO A 88 -4.10 11.37 -35.91
CA PRO A 88 -3.52 10.08 -35.56
C PRO A 88 -2.52 9.58 -36.62
N LYS A 89 -1.29 9.28 -36.19
CA LYS A 89 -0.28 8.64 -37.05
C LYS A 89 -0.70 7.19 -37.38
N PRO A 90 -0.50 6.68 -38.61
CA PRO A 90 -1.05 5.38 -39.02
C PRO A 90 -0.57 4.18 -38.18
N ALA A 91 -1.49 3.25 -37.89
CA ALA A 91 -1.18 2.02 -37.18
C ALA A 91 -0.46 0.99 -38.10
N PRO A 92 0.47 0.17 -37.57
CA PRO A 92 1.18 -0.82 -38.36
C PRO A 92 0.28 -1.97 -38.84
N LYS A 93 0.56 -2.44 -40.06
CA LYS A 93 -0.19 -3.47 -40.80
C LYS A 93 -0.04 -4.86 -40.16
N PRO A 94 -1.13 -5.58 -39.82
CA PRO A 94 -1.04 -6.96 -39.33
C PRO A 94 -0.48 -7.94 -40.36
N ALA A 95 0.25 -8.95 -39.89
CA ALA A 95 0.75 -10.08 -40.69
C ALA A 95 -0.41 -11.01 -41.15
N PRO A 96 -0.25 -11.75 -42.26
CA PRO A 96 -1.33 -12.52 -42.87
C PRO A 96 -1.75 -13.75 -42.05
N LYS A 97 -3.05 -14.06 -42.09
CA LYS A 97 -3.66 -15.25 -41.51
C LYS A 97 -3.72 -16.40 -42.55
N PRO A 98 -3.50 -17.68 -42.17
CA PRO A 98 -3.66 -18.82 -43.07
C PRO A 98 -5.08 -18.95 -43.66
N ALA A 99 -5.17 -19.52 -44.86
CA ALA A 99 -6.41 -19.65 -45.64
C ALA A 99 -7.32 -20.82 -45.17
N PRO A 100 -8.65 -20.77 -45.42
CA PRO A 100 -9.62 -21.76 -44.94
C PRO A 100 -10.13 -22.74 -46.01
N LYS A 101 -10.61 -23.92 -45.59
CA LYS A 101 -11.48 -24.83 -46.38
C LYS A 101 -12.12 -25.90 -45.48
N PRO A 102 -13.34 -26.42 -45.76
CA PRO A 102 -14.52 -25.83 -46.41
C PRO A 102 -15.71 -25.67 -45.42
N ALA A 103 -16.85 -25.17 -45.90
CA ALA A 103 -18.13 -25.16 -45.17
C ALA A 103 -19.27 -25.73 -46.03
N PRO A 104 -20.29 -26.39 -45.45
CA PRO A 104 -21.56 -26.71 -46.13
C PRO A 104 -22.40 -25.45 -46.43
N LYS A 105 -23.29 -25.55 -47.42
CA LYS A 105 -24.22 -24.47 -47.84
C LYS A 105 -25.46 -24.35 -46.92
N PRO A 106 -26.18 -23.21 -46.92
CA PRO A 106 -27.34 -22.95 -46.07
C PRO A 106 -28.69 -23.33 -46.70
N ALA A 107 -29.74 -23.33 -45.89
CA ALA A 107 -31.15 -23.33 -46.29
C ALA A 107 -31.90 -22.12 -45.70
N GLU A 108 -33.10 -21.85 -46.18
CA GLU A 108 -33.66 -20.49 -46.32
C GLU A 108 -34.40 -19.88 -45.11
N LYS A 109 -34.78 -18.62 -45.28
CA LYS A 109 -35.51 -17.76 -44.34
C LYS A 109 -36.96 -17.52 -44.81
N PRO A 110 -37.99 -17.93 -44.05
CA PRO A 110 -39.35 -17.44 -44.25
C PRO A 110 -39.52 -15.95 -43.88
N LYS A 111 -40.49 -15.27 -44.50
CA LYS A 111 -40.84 -13.88 -44.18
C LYS A 111 -41.69 -13.80 -42.91
N ASN A 112 -41.67 -12.62 -42.28
CA ASN A 112 -42.56 -12.26 -41.18
C ASN A 112 -43.99 -12.04 -41.73
N THR A 113 -45.00 -12.70 -41.16
CA THR A 113 -46.42 -12.47 -41.42
C THR A 113 -47.15 -12.30 -40.09
N SER A 114 -47.89 -11.19 -39.94
CA SER A 114 -48.63 -10.90 -38.71
C SER A 114 -49.74 -11.93 -38.48
N PRO A 115 -49.89 -12.50 -37.27
CA PRO A 115 -51.09 -13.27 -36.92
C PRO A 115 -52.32 -12.36 -36.90
N LYS A 116 -53.40 -12.84 -37.51
CA LYS A 116 -54.76 -12.29 -37.32
C LYS A 116 -55.28 -12.75 -35.95
N GLU A 117 -56.19 -12.01 -35.33
CA GLU A 117 -56.92 -12.53 -34.15
C GLU A 117 -57.68 -13.80 -34.53
N ASP A 118 -57.65 -14.80 -33.63
CA ASP A 118 -58.67 -15.84 -33.58
C ASP A 118 -58.98 -16.18 -32.11
N LYS A 119 -60.26 -16.13 -31.74
CA LYS A 119 -60.71 -16.19 -30.34
C LYS A 119 -61.13 -17.61 -29.97
N SER A 120 -60.16 -18.43 -29.55
CA SER A 120 -60.43 -19.71 -28.89
C SER A 120 -60.04 -19.71 -27.41
N LYS A 121 -60.88 -20.36 -26.59
CA LYS A 121 -60.92 -20.22 -25.12
C LYS A 121 -60.01 -21.25 -24.45
N SER A 122 -58.69 -21.02 -24.47
CA SER A 122 -57.69 -21.94 -23.90
C SER A 122 -57.34 -21.63 -22.44
N THR A 123 -57.10 -22.67 -21.64
CA THR A 123 -56.62 -22.55 -20.25
C THR A 123 -55.17 -22.07 -20.23
N ALA A 124 -54.89 -21.00 -19.50
CA ALA A 124 -53.62 -20.27 -19.58
C ALA A 124 -52.44 -21.05 -18.96
N GLN A 125 -51.84 -21.96 -19.73
CA GLN A 125 -50.68 -22.74 -19.31
C GLN A 125 -49.44 -21.86 -19.06
N SER A 126 -48.69 -22.18 -18.02
CA SER A 126 -47.40 -21.55 -17.73
C SER A 126 -46.26 -22.24 -18.51
N GLY A 127 -45.37 -21.48 -19.13
CA GLY A 127 -44.31 -22.03 -19.97
C GLY A 127 -43.44 -21.01 -20.71
N TRP A 128 -42.48 -21.53 -21.48
CA TRP A 128 -41.59 -20.73 -22.33
C TRP A 128 -42.22 -20.44 -23.69
N VAL A 129 -42.10 -19.19 -24.15
CA VAL A 129 -42.39 -18.75 -25.52
C VAL A 129 -41.18 -17.97 -26.02
N GLY A 130 -40.38 -18.58 -26.91
CA GLY A 130 -39.09 -18.03 -27.31
C GLY A 130 -38.13 -17.87 -26.12
N SER A 131 -37.59 -16.67 -25.91
CA SER A 131 -36.74 -16.34 -24.76
C SER A 131 -37.51 -15.84 -23.52
N SER A 132 -38.85 -15.86 -23.56
CA SER A 132 -39.72 -15.30 -22.52
C SER A 132 -40.47 -16.38 -21.75
N TYR A 133 -40.64 -16.21 -20.44
CA TYR A 133 -41.48 -17.09 -19.62
C TYR A 133 -42.84 -16.43 -19.33
N TYR A 134 -43.90 -17.22 -19.40
CA TYR A 134 -45.27 -16.82 -19.09
C TYR A 134 -45.80 -17.65 -17.92
N GLU A 135 -46.40 -16.99 -16.94
CA GLU A 135 -46.98 -17.58 -15.73
C GLU A 135 -48.47 -17.26 -15.72
N ASN A 136 -49.31 -18.29 -15.83
CA ASN A 136 -50.77 -18.18 -16.05
C ASN A 136 -51.14 -17.22 -17.20
N GLY A 137 -50.42 -17.30 -18.33
CA GLY A 137 -50.59 -16.42 -19.48
C GLY A 137 -50.03 -14.99 -19.33
N THR A 138 -49.55 -14.60 -18.15
CA THR A 138 -48.93 -13.28 -17.91
C THR A 138 -47.42 -13.34 -18.14
N LYS A 139 -46.85 -12.37 -18.87
CA LYS A 139 -45.40 -12.34 -19.15
C LYS A 139 -44.60 -12.02 -17.88
N VAL A 140 -43.67 -12.90 -17.51
CA VAL A 140 -42.81 -12.70 -16.33
C VAL A 140 -41.66 -11.74 -16.66
N THR A 141 -41.46 -10.73 -15.82
CA THR A 141 -40.38 -9.73 -15.93
C THR A 141 -39.66 -9.54 -14.59
N ASN A 142 -38.39 -9.14 -14.62
CA ASN A 142 -37.52 -8.83 -13.47
C ASN A 142 -37.45 -9.91 -12.35
N LYS A 143 -37.86 -11.14 -12.62
CA LYS A 143 -38.12 -12.21 -11.64
C LYS A 143 -37.28 -13.46 -11.95
N TRP A 144 -36.85 -14.15 -10.91
CA TRP A 144 -36.28 -15.49 -11.01
C TRP A 144 -37.41 -16.53 -11.16
N ILE A 145 -37.28 -17.44 -12.13
CA ILE A 145 -38.13 -18.63 -12.24
C ILE A 145 -37.28 -19.89 -12.07
N PHE A 146 -37.92 -20.97 -11.65
CA PHE A 146 -37.34 -22.31 -11.64
C PHE A 146 -38.09 -23.17 -12.66
N ASP A 147 -37.41 -23.58 -13.72
CA ASP A 147 -37.98 -24.48 -14.71
C ASP A 147 -37.72 -25.94 -14.29
N LYS A 148 -38.82 -26.64 -13.96
CA LYS A 148 -38.81 -28.06 -13.58
C LYS A 148 -38.32 -28.97 -14.70
N LYS A 149 -38.51 -28.61 -15.98
CA LYS A 149 -38.05 -29.41 -17.13
C LYS A 149 -36.54 -29.28 -17.33
N ALA A 150 -36.00 -28.08 -17.15
CA ALA A 150 -34.56 -27.81 -17.24
C ALA A 150 -33.81 -28.08 -15.91
N ASN A 151 -34.53 -28.40 -14.83
CA ASN A 151 -34.04 -28.53 -13.46
C ASN A 151 -33.12 -27.35 -13.02
N SER A 152 -33.49 -26.12 -13.41
CA SER A 152 -32.61 -24.97 -13.32
C SER A 152 -33.36 -23.67 -13.07
N TYR A 153 -32.69 -22.73 -12.41
CA TYR A 153 -33.10 -21.34 -12.32
C TYR A 153 -32.75 -20.56 -13.58
N PHE A 154 -33.58 -19.58 -13.91
CA PHE A 154 -33.40 -18.57 -14.95
C PHE A 154 -33.85 -17.21 -14.41
N TYR A 155 -33.26 -16.11 -14.89
CA TYR A 155 -33.70 -14.75 -14.53
C TYR A 155 -34.25 -14.01 -15.75
N LEU A 156 -35.50 -13.53 -15.66
CA LEU A 156 -36.12 -12.70 -16.69
C LEU A 156 -35.79 -11.22 -16.43
N ASN A 157 -35.36 -10.50 -17.45
CA ASN A 157 -35.09 -9.06 -17.37
C ASN A 157 -36.38 -8.21 -17.45
N ALA A 158 -36.24 -6.88 -17.51
CA ALA A 158 -37.38 -5.95 -17.60
C ALA A 158 -38.20 -6.12 -18.90
N SER A 159 -37.60 -6.58 -20.00
CA SER A 159 -38.29 -6.93 -21.23
C SER A 159 -38.98 -8.30 -21.17
N GLY A 160 -38.82 -9.04 -20.08
CA GLY A 160 -39.34 -10.39 -19.88
C GLY A 160 -38.59 -11.49 -20.64
N ASN A 161 -37.35 -11.23 -21.05
CA ASN A 161 -36.49 -12.20 -21.73
C ASN A 161 -35.44 -12.74 -20.74
N TYR A 162 -35.04 -14.01 -20.87
CA TYR A 162 -34.01 -14.58 -19.99
C TYR A 162 -32.64 -13.91 -20.20
N VAL A 163 -31.93 -13.71 -19.10
CA VAL A 163 -30.54 -13.23 -19.09
C VAL A 163 -29.59 -14.39 -19.36
N GLN A 164 -28.53 -14.13 -20.14
CA GLN A 164 -27.53 -15.12 -20.55
C GLN A 164 -26.15 -14.48 -20.67
N ASN A 165 -25.09 -15.27 -20.42
CA ASN A 165 -23.68 -14.86 -20.39
C ASN A 165 -23.40 -13.64 -19.48
N ALA A 166 -24.12 -13.50 -18.37
CA ALA A 166 -24.10 -12.30 -17.54
C ALA A 166 -24.41 -12.58 -16.07
N TRP A 167 -24.00 -11.65 -15.20
CA TRP A 167 -24.24 -11.68 -13.77
C TRP A 167 -25.58 -11.04 -13.39
N VAL A 168 -26.30 -11.69 -12.47
CA VAL A 168 -27.48 -11.13 -11.77
C VAL A 168 -27.21 -11.27 -10.27
N GLY A 169 -26.83 -10.17 -9.63
CA GLY A 169 -26.40 -10.17 -8.23
C GLY A 169 -25.14 -11.01 -8.03
N ASN A 170 -25.24 -12.11 -7.27
CA ASN A 170 -24.13 -13.03 -7.01
C ASN A 170 -24.13 -14.28 -7.92
N TYR A 171 -25.07 -14.37 -8.87
CA TYR A 171 -25.32 -15.55 -9.70
C TYR A 171 -24.91 -15.26 -11.15
N TYR A 172 -24.38 -16.25 -11.86
CA TYR A 172 -24.08 -16.16 -13.29
C TYR A 172 -25.08 -16.96 -14.11
N LEU A 173 -25.63 -16.37 -15.17
CA LEU A 173 -26.47 -17.06 -16.14
C LEU A 173 -25.62 -17.44 -17.35
N LYS A 174 -25.65 -18.71 -17.75
CA LYS A 174 -24.84 -19.30 -18.83
C LYS A 174 -25.38 -18.93 -20.22
N SER A 175 -24.76 -19.46 -21.26
CA SER A 175 -25.13 -19.20 -22.67
C SER A 175 -26.48 -19.79 -23.09
N ASP A 176 -27.06 -20.66 -22.27
CA ASP A 176 -28.40 -21.25 -22.43
C ASP A 176 -29.42 -20.67 -21.42
N GLY A 177 -29.08 -19.55 -20.77
CA GLY A 177 -29.91 -18.89 -19.77
C GLY A 177 -29.94 -19.56 -18.39
N LYS A 178 -29.38 -20.76 -18.24
CA LYS A 178 -29.38 -21.49 -16.96
C LYS A 178 -28.42 -20.85 -15.95
N MET A 179 -28.84 -20.77 -14.69
CA MET A 179 -27.96 -20.40 -13.58
C MET A 179 -26.83 -21.41 -13.42
N ALA A 180 -25.59 -20.93 -13.32
CA ALA A 180 -24.43 -21.76 -13.03
C ALA A 180 -24.40 -22.21 -11.56
N LYS A 181 -24.03 -23.47 -11.31
CA LYS A 181 -24.04 -24.10 -9.97
C LYS A 181 -23.00 -25.23 -9.88
N ALA A 182 -22.22 -25.23 -8.80
CA ALA A 182 -21.12 -26.17 -8.53
C ALA A 182 -20.11 -26.30 -9.70
N GLU A 183 -19.85 -25.20 -10.42
CA GLU A 183 -19.06 -25.21 -11.66
C GLU A 183 -18.16 -23.98 -11.82
N TRP A 184 -17.10 -24.13 -12.61
CA TRP A 184 -16.19 -23.06 -12.99
C TRP A 184 -16.69 -22.32 -14.24
N ILE A 185 -16.77 -20.99 -14.16
CA ILE A 185 -17.14 -20.11 -15.27
C ILE A 185 -15.96 -19.19 -15.60
N TYR A 186 -15.68 -19.02 -16.90
CA TYR A 186 -14.76 -17.99 -17.38
C TYR A 186 -15.57 -16.81 -17.95
N ASP A 187 -15.52 -15.66 -17.27
CA ASP A 187 -16.13 -14.44 -17.75
C ASP A 187 -15.12 -13.67 -18.63
N LYS A 188 -15.44 -13.57 -19.93
CA LYS A 188 -14.63 -12.87 -20.93
C LYS A 188 -14.54 -11.36 -20.68
N ASN A 189 -15.58 -10.75 -20.12
CA ASN A 189 -15.64 -9.31 -19.84
C ASN A 189 -14.71 -8.95 -18.68
N TYR A 190 -14.57 -9.84 -17.70
CA TYR A 190 -13.70 -9.67 -16.53
C TYR A 190 -12.33 -10.34 -16.66
N GLY A 191 -12.06 -11.05 -17.76
CA GLY A 191 -10.80 -11.74 -18.04
C GLY A 191 -10.43 -12.78 -16.98
N SER A 192 -11.41 -13.45 -16.36
CA SER A 192 -11.19 -14.21 -15.13
C SER A 192 -12.08 -15.44 -15.02
N TYR A 193 -11.54 -16.47 -14.37
CA TYR A 193 -12.34 -17.56 -13.81
C TYR A 193 -13.02 -17.12 -12.51
N TYR A 194 -14.20 -17.70 -12.30
CA TYR A 194 -15.05 -17.64 -11.11
C TYR A 194 -15.56 -19.07 -10.83
N TYR A 195 -15.89 -19.39 -9.58
CA TYR A 195 -16.55 -20.65 -9.22
C TYR A 195 -17.90 -20.35 -8.58
N LEU A 196 -18.96 -21.01 -9.04
CA LEU A 196 -20.29 -20.92 -8.44
C LEU A 196 -20.49 -22.11 -7.50
N THR A 197 -20.96 -21.86 -6.28
CA THR A 197 -21.15 -22.87 -5.23
C THR A 197 -22.37 -23.76 -5.52
N ALA A 198 -22.68 -24.70 -4.62
CA ALA A 198 -23.88 -25.54 -4.73
C ALA A 198 -25.19 -24.73 -4.58
N GLU A 199 -25.11 -23.51 -4.06
CA GLU A 199 -26.19 -22.53 -3.94
C GLU A 199 -26.29 -21.62 -5.18
N GLY A 200 -25.36 -21.75 -6.15
CA GLY A 200 -25.29 -20.95 -7.38
C GLY A 200 -24.60 -19.59 -7.23
N SER A 201 -24.30 -19.15 -6.01
CA SER A 201 -23.59 -17.90 -5.73
C SER A 201 -22.08 -18.03 -5.98
N TYR A 202 -21.38 -16.98 -6.40
CA TYR A 202 -19.92 -17.07 -6.56
C TYR A 202 -19.18 -17.22 -5.23
N ALA A 203 -18.20 -18.14 -5.20
CA ALA A 203 -17.27 -18.31 -4.09
C ALA A 203 -16.27 -17.15 -4.02
N ARG A 204 -15.92 -16.71 -2.80
CA ARG A 204 -15.01 -15.58 -2.54
C ARG A 204 -14.34 -15.70 -1.17
N ASN A 205 -13.11 -15.21 -1.05
CA ASN A 205 -12.22 -15.38 0.11
C ASN A 205 -12.06 -16.86 0.53
N ALA A 206 -12.06 -17.78 -0.43
CA ALA A 206 -12.21 -19.22 -0.18
C ALA A 206 -11.40 -20.07 -1.16
N TRP A 207 -10.99 -21.25 -0.70
CA TRP A 207 -10.37 -22.28 -1.53
C TRP A 207 -11.42 -23.16 -2.22
N VAL A 208 -11.18 -23.50 -3.48
CA VAL A 208 -11.94 -24.50 -4.25
C VAL A 208 -10.92 -25.44 -4.89
N GLY A 209 -10.70 -26.59 -4.24
CA GLY A 209 -9.55 -27.44 -4.53
C GLY A 209 -8.24 -26.68 -4.36
N ASN A 210 -7.36 -26.74 -5.36
CA ASN A 210 -6.05 -26.06 -5.33
C ASN A 210 -6.10 -24.57 -5.69
N TYR A 211 -7.28 -23.97 -5.90
CA TYR A 211 -7.45 -22.60 -6.40
C TYR A 211 -8.05 -21.69 -5.32
N TYR A 212 -7.54 -20.46 -5.19
CA TYR A 212 -8.13 -19.45 -4.31
C TYR A 212 -9.03 -18.49 -5.09
N LEU A 213 -10.22 -18.20 -4.56
CA LEU A 213 -11.14 -17.16 -5.07
C LEU A 213 -11.02 -15.93 -4.19
N LYS A 214 -10.67 -14.78 -4.78
CA LYS A 214 -10.46 -13.51 -4.07
C LYS A 214 -11.80 -12.88 -3.63
N SER A 215 -11.75 -11.77 -2.90
CA SER A 215 -12.92 -11.07 -2.35
C SER A 215 -13.97 -10.65 -3.38
N ASN A 216 -13.55 -10.43 -4.63
CA ASN A 216 -14.38 -10.10 -5.79
C ASN A 216 -14.79 -11.33 -6.63
N GLY A 217 -14.60 -12.55 -6.11
CA GLY A 217 -14.91 -13.81 -6.81
C GLY A 217 -13.92 -14.23 -7.89
N LYS A 218 -12.94 -13.40 -8.25
CA LYS A 218 -11.93 -13.74 -9.26
C LYS A 218 -10.94 -14.77 -8.71
N ARG A 219 -10.69 -15.83 -9.48
CA ARG A 219 -9.62 -16.79 -9.20
C ARG A 219 -8.26 -16.10 -9.21
N ALA A 220 -7.46 -16.33 -8.16
CA ALA A 220 -6.11 -15.79 -8.07
C ALA A 220 -5.14 -16.47 -9.06
N LYS A 221 -4.13 -15.72 -9.52
CA LYS A 221 -3.09 -16.17 -10.47
C LYS A 221 -1.88 -15.23 -10.47
N ASN A 222 -0.67 -15.80 -10.52
CA ASN A 222 0.62 -15.09 -10.47
C ASN A 222 0.81 -14.16 -9.25
N GLU A 223 0.13 -14.42 -8.13
CA GLU A 223 0.03 -13.48 -7.01
C GLU A 223 0.12 -14.18 -5.64
N TRP A 224 0.60 -13.43 -4.65
CA TRP A 224 0.59 -13.82 -3.25
C TRP A 224 -0.77 -13.52 -2.61
N ILE A 225 -1.28 -14.48 -1.84
CA ILE A 225 -2.50 -14.37 -1.04
C ILE A 225 -2.15 -14.67 0.41
N TYR A 226 -2.64 -13.84 1.33
CA TYR A 226 -2.64 -14.14 2.76
C TYR A 226 -3.99 -14.71 3.15
N ASP A 227 -4.01 -15.93 3.69
CA ASP A 227 -5.24 -16.52 4.23
C ASP A 227 -5.28 -16.37 5.75
N ASN A 228 -6.21 -15.54 6.22
CA ASN A 228 -6.42 -15.28 7.65
C ASN A 228 -6.82 -16.55 8.43
N ASN A 229 -7.47 -17.52 7.79
CA ASN A 229 -7.91 -18.75 8.46
C ASN A 229 -6.72 -19.69 8.77
N TYR A 230 -5.65 -19.61 7.97
CA TYR A 230 -4.42 -20.38 8.14
C TYR A 230 -3.24 -19.55 8.65
N GLY A 231 -3.44 -18.25 8.92
CA GLY A 231 -2.40 -17.31 9.37
C GLY A 231 -1.18 -17.23 8.45
N SER A 232 -1.35 -17.52 7.15
CA SER A 232 -0.24 -17.90 6.27
C SER A 232 -0.34 -17.29 4.87
N TYR A 233 0.83 -17.05 4.28
CA TYR A 233 0.95 -16.68 2.86
C TYR A 233 0.98 -17.92 1.97
N TYR A 234 0.34 -17.82 0.81
CA TYR A 234 0.31 -18.78 -0.29
C TYR A 234 0.64 -18.04 -1.59
N TYR A 235 1.29 -18.70 -2.55
CA TYR A 235 1.49 -18.16 -3.89
C TYR A 235 0.66 -18.94 -4.91
N LEU A 236 -0.12 -18.25 -5.74
CA LEU A 236 -0.89 -18.87 -6.83
C LEU A 236 -0.12 -18.73 -8.14
N THR A 237 0.11 -19.84 -8.82
CA THR A 237 0.92 -19.96 -10.05
C THR A 237 0.27 -19.30 -11.27
N GLY A 238 0.93 -19.37 -12.42
CA GLY A 238 0.37 -19.01 -13.73
C GLY A 238 -0.84 -19.85 -14.15
N GLU A 239 -1.07 -21.00 -13.53
CA GLU A 239 -2.26 -21.83 -13.72
C GLU A 239 -3.39 -21.45 -12.75
N GLY A 240 -3.08 -20.69 -11.69
CA GLY A 240 -3.96 -20.32 -10.59
C GLY A 240 -4.00 -21.32 -9.43
N SER A 241 -3.32 -22.45 -9.57
CA SER A 241 -3.09 -23.46 -8.52
C SER A 241 -2.10 -22.92 -7.47
N TYR A 242 -2.17 -23.34 -6.21
CA TYR A 242 -1.15 -22.95 -5.22
C TYR A 242 0.19 -23.67 -5.48
N ALA A 243 1.28 -22.92 -5.35
CA ALA A 243 2.64 -23.44 -5.39
C ALA A 243 2.96 -24.19 -4.08
N ARG A 244 3.65 -25.34 -4.18
CA ARG A 244 4.02 -26.21 -3.05
C ARG A 244 5.30 -26.97 -3.35
N ASN A 245 6.08 -27.27 -2.31
CA ASN A 245 7.43 -27.88 -2.40
C ASN A 245 8.36 -27.17 -3.41
N THR A 246 8.34 -25.84 -3.43
CA THR A 246 9.05 -25.06 -4.46
C THR A 246 9.38 -23.63 -4.02
N TRP A 247 10.34 -23.01 -4.69
CA TRP A 247 10.76 -21.63 -4.47
C TRP A 247 9.98 -20.65 -5.36
N VAL A 248 9.58 -19.53 -4.77
CA VAL A 248 9.03 -18.36 -5.48
C VAL A 248 9.87 -17.15 -5.08
N GLY A 249 10.85 -16.81 -5.91
CA GLY A 249 11.87 -15.81 -5.57
C GLY A 249 12.71 -16.27 -4.37
N ASN A 250 12.71 -15.47 -3.29
CA ASN A 250 13.47 -15.77 -2.07
C ASN A 250 12.67 -16.58 -1.03
N TYR A 251 11.46 -17.01 -1.35
CA TYR A 251 10.52 -17.65 -0.42
C TYR A 251 10.28 -19.10 -0.80
N TYR A 252 10.20 -20.01 0.17
CA TYR A 252 9.86 -21.42 -0.06
C TYR A 252 8.41 -21.71 0.33
N LEU A 253 7.67 -22.40 -0.53
CA LEU A 253 6.32 -22.90 -0.25
C LEU A 253 6.39 -24.38 0.14
N LYS A 254 5.84 -24.72 1.30
CA LYS A 254 5.86 -26.07 1.88
C LYS A 254 4.86 -27.01 1.17
N SER A 255 4.79 -28.26 1.60
CA SER A 255 3.94 -29.30 0.99
C SER A 255 2.44 -28.98 1.03
N ASP A 256 2.00 -28.26 2.05
CA ASP A 256 0.63 -27.75 2.22
C ASP A 256 0.39 -26.39 1.54
N GLY A 257 1.38 -25.87 0.80
CA GLY A 257 1.31 -24.59 0.09
C GLY A 257 1.60 -23.36 0.93
N LYS A 258 1.83 -23.48 2.25
CA LYS A 258 2.16 -22.35 3.11
C LYS A 258 3.60 -21.89 2.87
N MET A 259 3.82 -20.58 2.85
CA MET A 259 5.16 -19.99 2.91
C MET A 259 5.86 -20.39 4.21
N ALA A 260 7.09 -20.87 4.10
CA ALA A 260 7.93 -21.14 5.26
C ALA A 260 8.44 -19.84 5.92
N LYS A 261 8.47 -19.78 7.25
CA LYS A 261 8.82 -18.59 8.03
C LYS A 261 9.39 -18.97 9.40
N ALA A 262 10.51 -18.34 9.77
CA ALA A 262 11.25 -18.58 11.01
C ALA A 262 11.62 -20.06 11.26
N GLU A 263 11.80 -20.84 10.19
CA GLU A 263 11.93 -22.29 10.24
C GLU A 263 13.00 -22.81 9.25
N TRP A 264 13.55 -23.99 9.57
CA TRP A 264 14.40 -24.74 8.66
C TRP A 264 13.57 -25.57 7.68
N ILE A 265 13.94 -25.57 6.41
CA ILE A 265 13.44 -26.53 5.41
C ILE A 265 14.60 -27.34 4.83
N TYR A 266 14.28 -28.51 4.30
CA TYR A 266 15.17 -29.32 3.49
C TYR A 266 14.62 -29.39 2.06
N ASP A 267 15.37 -28.87 1.10
CA ASP A 267 15.01 -28.99 -0.31
C ASP A 267 15.69 -30.22 -0.92
N LYS A 268 14.88 -31.23 -1.25
CA LYS A 268 15.34 -32.49 -1.86
C LYS A 268 16.00 -32.27 -3.22
N ASN A 269 15.61 -31.23 -3.97
CA ASN A 269 16.16 -30.94 -5.30
C ASN A 269 17.59 -30.40 -5.24
N TYR A 270 17.94 -29.73 -4.13
CA TYR A 270 19.29 -29.19 -3.87
C TYR A 270 20.08 -30.00 -2.84
N GLY A 271 19.51 -31.09 -2.29
CA GLY A 271 20.13 -31.93 -1.27
C GLY A 271 20.55 -31.17 -0.01
N SER A 272 19.88 -30.06 0.32
CA SER A 272 20.41 -29.04 1.23
C SER A 272 19.36 -28.48 2.19
N TYR A 273 19.80 -28.14 3.40
CA TYR A 273 19.03 -27.35 4.35
C TYR A 273 19.13 -25.86 4.06
N TYR A 274 18.02 -25.15 4.28
CA TYR A 274 17.88 -23.69 4.18
C TYR A 274 17.10 -23.20 5.40
N TYR A 275 17.38 -21.99 5.88
CA TYR A 275 16.59 -21.34 6.93
C TYR A 275 15.81 -20.16 6.36
N LEU A 276 14.49 -20.11 6.60
CA LEU A 276 13.66 -18.96 6.27
C LEU A 276 13.54 -18.04 7.47
N THR A 277 13.79 -16.75 7.24
CA THR A 277 13.75 -15.68 8.25
C THR A 277 12.33 -15.40 8.76
N ALA A 278 12.18 -14.51 9.74
CA ALA A 278 10.85 -14.08 10.24
C ALA A 278 10.03 -13.35 9.16
N GLU A 279 10.70 -12.85 8.11
CA GLU A 279 10.13 -12.25 6.92
C GLU A 279 9.79 -13.29 5.83
N GLY A 280 10.12 -14.57 6.04
CA GLY A 280 9.92 -15.69 5.11
C GLY A 280 11.00 -15.84 4.04
N SER A 281 11.92 -14.88 3.91
CA SER A 281 13.01 -14.94 2.93
C SER A 281 14.15 -15.84 3.41
N TYR A 282 14.85 -16.54 2.51
CA TYR A 282 15.98 -17.40 2.93
C TYR A 282 17.17 -16.59 3.48
N ALA A 283 17.73 -17.07 4.59
CA ALA A 283 18.95 -16.52 5.18
C ALA A 283 20.17 -16.90 4.33
N ARG A 284 21.10 -15.95 4.16
CA ARG A 284 22.35 -16.12 3.40
C ARG A 284 23.47 -15.22 3.94
N ASN A 285 24.71 -15.67 3.81
CA ASN A 285 25.91 -15.02 4.37
C ASN A 285 25.82 -14.72 5.87
N LYS A 286 25.15 -15.58 6.66
CA LYS A 286 24.92 -15.35 8.10
C LYS A 286 24.79 -16.63 8.90
N TRP A 287 25.05 -16.51 10.20
CA TRP A 287 24.73 -17.52 11.21
C TRP A 287 23.22 -17.54 11.54
N VAL A 288 22.72 -18.73 11.86
CA VAL A 288 21.41 -19.00 12.48
C VAL A 288 21.64 -20.08 13.54
N GLY A 289 21.69 -19.68 14.81
CA GLY A 289 22.26 -20.53 15.87
C GLY A 289 23.70 -20.93 15.52
N ASN A 290 24.03 -22.21 15.72
CA ASN A 290 25.36 -22.77 15.48
C ASN A 290 25.61 -23.18 14.02
N TYR A 291 24.75 -22.78 13.07
CA TYR A 291 24.81 -23.16 11.66
C TYR A 291 25.02 -21.92 10.77
N TYR A 292 25.86 -22.03 9.74
CA TYR A 292 26.10 -20.94 8.78
C TYR A 292 25.37 -21.18 7.45
N LEU A 293 24.69 -20.14 6.95
CA LEU A 293 24.06 -20.15 5.63
C LEU A 293 24.94 -19.40 4.63
N LYS A 294 25.29 -20.06 3.53
CA LYS A 294 26.18 -19.55 2.47
C LYS A 294 25.50 -18.51 1.59
N SER A 295 26.21 -17.99 0.58
CA SER A 295 25.72 -16.94 -0.32
C SER A 295 24.51 -17.37 -1.18
N ASP A 296 24.39 -18.66 -1.47
CA ASP A 296 23.25 -19.28 -2.16
C ASP A 296 22.14 -19.74 -1.19
N GLY A 297 22.27 -19.45 0.10
CA GLY A 297 21.31 -19.79 1.14
C GLY A 297 21.43 -21.20 1.72
N LYS A 298 22.30 -22.06 1.18
CA LYS A 298 22.49 -23.42 1.71
C LYS A 298 23.22 -23.41 3.03
N MET A 299 22.83 -24.30 3.93
CA MET A 299 23.62 -24.63 5.11
C MET A 299 25.00 -25.14 4.70
N ALA A 300 26.04 -24.60 5.33
CA ALA A 300 27.40 -25.06 5.16
C ALA A 300 27.63 -26.41 5.86
N LYS A 301 28.51 -27.25 5.30
CA LYS A 301 28.89 -28.57 5.83
C LYS A 301 30.35 -28.87 5.51
N ASN A 302 31.09 -29.39 6.50
CA ASN A 302 32.47 -29.87 6.40
C ASN A 302 33.46 -28.84 5.79
N GLU A 303 33.23 -27.54 6.02
CA GLU A 303 33.92 -26.45 5.32
C GLU A 303 34.26 -25.25 6.23
N TRP A 304 35.21 -24.42 5.79
CA TRP A 304 35.55 -23.16 6.45
C TRP A 304 34.63 -22.03 5.96
N VAL A 305 33.98 -21.34 6.88
CA VAL A 305 32.93 -20.34 6.62
C VAL A 305 33.32 -18.94 7.09
N ASP A 306 32.51 -17.94 6.76
CA ASP A 306 32.61 -16.56 7.25
C ASP A 306 34.02 -15.96 7.12
N GLY A 307 34.51 -15.87 5.88
CA GLY A 307 35.87 -15.39 5.59
C GLY A 307 37.00 -16.36 5.99
N GLY A 308 36.67 -17.60 6.36
CA GLY A 308 37.63 -18.60 6.81
C GLY A 308 37.97 -18.53 8.30
N ARG A 309 37.14 -17.83 9.10
CA ARG A 309 37.32 -17.69 10.56
C ARG A 309 36.85 -18.90 11.37
N TYR A 310 35.84 -19.61 10.88
CA TYR A 310 35.16 -20.69 11.60
C TYR A 310 35.03 -21.93 10.72
N TYR A 311 34.94 -23.10 11.34
CA TYR A 311 34.74 -24.38 10.66
C TYR A 311 33.42 -25.01 11.09
N VAL A 312 32.69 -25.62 10.15
CA VAL A 312 31.48 -26.39 10.44
C VAL A 312 31.69 -27.88 10.14
N GLY A 313 31.16 -28.76 10.98
CA GLY A 313 31.22 -30.21 10.80
C GLY A 313 30.39 -30.71 9.63
N ASP A 314 30.39 -32.03 9.39
CA ASP A 314 29.53 -32.64 8.36
C ASP A 314 28.04 -32.47 8.67
N ASP A 315 27.67 -32.40 9.94
CA ASP A 315 26.34 -32.01 10.44
C ASP A 315 25.98 -30.53 10.16
N GLY A 316 26.98 -29.68 9.88
CA GLY A 316 26.86 -28.24 9.73
C GLY A 316 27.01 -27.44 11.03
N LEU A 317 27.27 -28.10 12.18
CA LEU A 317 27.48 -27.43 13.45
C LEU A 317 28.87 -26.80 13.53
N TRP A 318 28.93 -25.56 14.03
CA TRP A 318 30.19 -24.88 14.32
C TRP A 318 31.04 -25.66 15.32
N GLN A 319 32.30 -25.90 14.94
CA GLN A 319 33.33 -26.53 15.78
C GLN A 319 34.28 -25.46 16.36
N PRO A 320 34.29 -25.21 17.68
CA PRO A 320 35.18 -24.22 18.30
C PRO A 320 36.64 -24.70 18.42
N LYS A 321 36.88 -26.01 18.31
CA LYS A 321 38.21 -26.62 18.15
C LYS A 321 38.19 -27.57 16.95
N PRO A 322 38.28 -27.06 15.71
CA PRO A 322 38.41 -27.94 14.55
C PRO A 322 39.74 -28.70 14.60
N ALA A 323 39.75 -29.90 14.02
CA ALA A 323 41.00 -30.62 13.78
C ALA A 323 41.97 -29.75 12.95
N PRO A 324 43.30 -29.84 13.17
CA PRO A 324 44.26 -28.99 12.49
C PRO A 324 44.10 -29.08 10.97
N LYS A 325 43.92 -27.90 10.35
CA LYS A 325 43.65 -27.75 8.92
C LYS A 325 44.68 -28.53 8.09
N PRO A 326 44.26 -29.44 7.19
CA PRO A 326 45.19 -30.12 6.29
C PRO A 326 46.07 -29.12 5.57
N ALA A 327 47.39 -29.29 5.68
CA ALA A 327 48.34 -28.40 5.04
C ALA A 327 48.09 -28.35 3.52
N PRO A 328 48.17 -27.17 2.88
CA PRO A 328 47.97 -27.08 1.44
C PRO A 328 49.02 -27.92 0.72
N LYS A 329 48.59 -29.02 0.10
CA LYS A 329 49.47 -29.88 -0.69
C LYS A 329 50.12 -29.02 -1.80
N PRO A 330 51.43 -29.15 -2.05
CA PRO A 330 52.09 -28.41 -3.14
C PRO A 330 51.34 -28.61 -4.46
N ALA A 331 51.19 -27.55 -5.24
CA ALA A 331 50.41 -27.56 -6.47
C ALA A 331 51.04 -28.51 -7.52
N GLU A 332 50.47 -29.70 -7.66
CA GLU A 332 50.97 -30.69 -8.61
C GLU A 332 50.67 -30.26 -10.04
N LYS A 333 51.72 -30.21 -10.86
CA LYS A 333 51.68 -29.65 -12.22
C LYS A 333 50.78 -30.53 -13.12
N PRO A 334 49.77 -29.98 -13.82
CA PRO A 334 48.80 -30.80 -14.55
C PRO A 334 49.46 -31.71 -15.60
N LYS A 335 49.30 -33.03 -15.44
CA LYS A 335 49.54 -34.03 -16.50
C LYS A 335 48.22 -34.32 -17.19
N THR A 336 48.16 -34.06 -18.50
CA THR A 336 46.96 -34.28 -19.33
C THR A 336 46.76 -35.77 -19.62
N PRO A 337 45.60 -36.38 -19.29
CA PRO A 337 45.20 -37.66 -19.83
C PRO A 337 44.59 -37.47 -21.23
N ALA A 338 44.98 -38.30 -22.20
CA ALA A 338 44.45 -38.22 -23.57
C ALA A 338 43.27 -39.21 -23.78
N PRO A 339 42.18 -38.80 -24.44
CA PRO A 339 41.20 -39.73 -25.02
C PRO A 339 41.71 -40.27 -26.37
N LYS A 340 41.39 -41.55 -26.67
CA LYS A 340 41.62 -42.21 -27.97
C LYS A 340 40.33 -42.14 -28.83
N PRO A 341 40.31 -42.57 -30.10
CA PRO A 341 40.10 -41.64 -31.21
C PRO A 341 38.75 -41.78 -31.93
N ALA A 342 38.42 -40.76 -32.74
CA ALA A 342 37.43 -40.81 -33.81
C ALA A 342 38.01 -40.17 -35.09
N GLU A 343 37.37 -40.38 -36.24
CA GLU A 343 38.03 -40.36 -37.55
C GLU A 343 38.18 -38.99 -38.25
N LYS A 344 39.10 -38.96 -39.23
CA LYS A 344 39.27 -37.95 -40.31
C LYS A 344 38.49 -38.42 -41.56
N PRO A 345 38.40 -37.67 -42.70
CA PRO A 345 39.00 -36.37 -43.08
C PRO A 345 37.89 -35.33 -43.52
N LYS A 346 38.10 -34.14 -44.12
CA LYS A 346 39.05 -33.64 -45.15
C LYS A 346 39.30 -32.11 -45.09
N THR A 347 40.41 -31.70 -45.69
CA THR A 347 40.86 -30.33 -46.08
C THR A 347 40.26 -29.89 -47.45
N PRO A 348 40.49 -28.67 -48.03
CA PRO A 348 41.52 -27.64 -47.75
C PRO A 348 41.04 -26.15 -47.67
N ALA A 349 42.02 -25.21 -47.60
CA ALA A 349 41.90 -23.73 -47.73
C ALA A 349 42.32 -23.27 -49.17
N PRO A 350 42.67 -22.00 -49.57
CA PRO A 350 43.13 -20.81 -48.78
C PRO A 350 42.81 -19.34 -49.27
N LYS A 351 43.24 -18.34 -48.46
CA LYS A 351 43.62 -16.91 -48.77
C LYS A 351 42.53 -15.90 -49.26
N PRO A 352 42.78 -14.55 -49.32
CA PRO A 352 43.99 -13.69 -49.02
C PRO A 352 44.01 -13.09 -47.58
N ALA A 353 45.07 -12.54 -46.95
CA ALA A 353 46.18 -11.59 -47.25
C ALA A 353 45.83 -10.09 -46.98
N GLU A 354 46.22 -9.46 -45.85
CA GLU A 354 47.44 -8.61 -45.55
C GLU A 354 47.30 -7.11 -45.93
N LYS A 355 47.90 -6.05 -45.33
CA LYS A 355 48.58 -5.64 -44.04
C LYS A 355 48.90 -4.09 -44.18
N PRO A 356 49.74 -3.34 -43.38
CA PRO A 356 50.36 -3.46 -42.02
C PRO A 356 50.04 -2.25 -41.06
N LYS A 357 50.13 -2.36 -39.71
CA LYS A 357 51.15 -1.86 -38.72
C LYS A 357 51.56 -0.35 -38.78
N THR A 358 51.99 0.37 -37.70
CA THR A 358 52.91 0.00 -36.58
C THR A 358 52.63 0.77 -35.23
N PRO A 359 53.53 1.04 -34.22
CA PRO A 359 53.32 0.57 -32.83
C PRO A 359 53.30 1.63 -31.68
N ALA A 360 53.25 1.17 -30.41
CA ALA A 360 53.45 1.97 -29.17
C ALA A 360 54.24 1.20 -28.06
N PRO A 361 54.96 1.88 -27.12
CA PRO A 361 55.84 1.26 -26.10
C PRO A 361 55.26 1.18 -24.65
N LYS A 362 56.10 0.77 -23.68
CA LYS A 362 55.78 0.34 -22.28
C LYS A 362 55.98 1.41 -21.16
N PRO A 363 55.50 1.18 -19.91
CA PRO A 363 55.60 2.08 -18.75
C PRO A 363 56.72 1.73 -17.72
N ALA A 364 56.87 2.53 -16.65
CA ALA A 364 57.80 2.34 -15.51
C ALA A 364 57.22 2.86 -14.15
N GLU A 365 57.89 2.58 -13.01
CA GLU A 365 57.39 2.87 -11.63
C GLU A 365 58.35 3.69 -10.70
N LYS A 366 57.75 4.39 -9.71
CA LYS A 366 58.16 4.89 -8.35
C LYS A 366 59.63 4.89 -7.85
N PRO A 367 60.06 5.83 -6.96
CA PRO A 367 59.47 6.14 -5.61
C PRO A 367 59.54 7.65 -5.18
N LYS A 368 59.52 8.19 -3.92
CA LYS A 368 59.37 7.67 -2.52
C LYS A 368 58.56 8.60 -1.52
N THR A 369 59.18 9.25 -0.51
CA THR A 369 58.60 9.99 0.68
C THR A 369 59.76 10.60 1.55
N PRO A 370 59.63 11.34 2.71
CA PRO A 370 58.51 12.08 3.39
C PRO A 370 58.86 13.45 4.12
N ALA A 371 57.85 14.06 4.81
CA ALA A 371 57.86 14.77 6.14
C ALA A 371 58.44 16.20 6.40
N GLN A 372 57.64 17.07 7.09
CA GLN A 372 57.95 17.75 8.39
C GLN A 372 56.75 18.54 9.04
N LYS A 373 56.93 19.02 10.29
CA LYS A 373 56.01 19.73 11.25
C LYS A 373 56.94 20.41 12.33
N PRO A 374 56.58 21.42 13.19
CA PRO A 374 55.29 22.10 13.46
C PRO A 374 55.26 23.64 13.66
N ALA A 375 54.02 24.17 13.66
CA ALA A 375 53.39 25.31 14.37
C ALA A 375 54.16 26.44 15.12
N GLU A 376 53.59 27.67 15.09
CA GLU A 376 53.29 28.46 16.31
C GLU A 376 52.16 29.53 16.13
N LYS A 377 51.86 30.32 17.19
CA LYS A 377 50.78 31.34 17.36
C LYS A 377 51.43 32.60 18.02
N PRO A 378 50.89 33.86 18.00
CA PRO A 378 49.61 34.21 18.66
C PRO A 378 48.80 35.46 18.15
N LYS A 379 47.64 35.64 18.81
CA LYS A 379 46.71 36.77 19.09
C LYS A 379 46.82 38.21 18.48
N THR A 380 45.61 38.82 18.41
CA THR A 380 45.17 40.25 18.31
C THR A 380 45.65 41.16 19.47
N PRO A 381 45.45 42.53 19.51
CA PRO A 381 44.31 43.33 18.97
C PRO A 381 44.55 44.80 18.44
N ALA A 382 43.46 45.45 17.96
CA ALA A 382 43.04 46.88 18.06
C ALA A 382 44.02 48.06 17.70
N PRO A 383 43.58 49.32 17.37
CA PRO A 383 42.28 49.96 17.67
C PRO A 383 41.65 50.83 16.52
N LYS A 384 40.67 51.69 16.89
CA LYS A 384 40.05 52.77 16.08
C LYS A 384 40.11 54.08 16.88
N PRO A 385 40.36 55.24 16.24
CA PRO A 385 39.31 56.27 16.02
C PRO A 385 39.37 56.77 14.54
N ALA A 386 38.93 57.93 14.06
CA ALA A 386 38.32 59.15 14.63
C ALA A 386 37.24 59.74 13.66
N GLU A 387 37.13 61.07 13.53
CA GLU A 387 36.09 61.79 12.77
C GLU A 387 36.58 63.18 12.27
N LYS A 388 35.89 63.77 11.26
CA LYS A 388 35.92 65.20 10.83
C LYS A 388 37.24 65.74 10.21
N THR A 389 37.29 66.80 9.36
CA THR A 389 36.25 67.74 8.84
C THR A 389 36.59 68.30 7.43
N LYS A 390 35.55 68.73 6.68
CA LYS A 390 35.39 69.88 5.74
C LYS A 390 36.56 70.48 4.88
N GLU A 391 36.15 71.00 3.71
CA GLU A 391 36.74 72.15 2.94
C GLU A 391 38.13 71.92 2.28
N THR A 392 38.56 72.59 1.19
CA THR A 392 37.93 73.53 0.21
C THR A 392 38.65 73.41 -1.15
N THR A 393 38.02 73.82 -2.25
CA THR A 393 38.72 74.21 -3.50
C THR A 393 39.12 75.70 -3.41
N PRO A 394 40.29 76.14 -3.92
CA PRO A 394 40.37 76.45 -5.36
C PRO A 394 41.77 76.32 -6.03
N LYS A 395 41.77 76.64 -7.34
CA LYS A 395 42.80 77.30 -8.20
C LYS A 395 44.03 77.95 -7.50
N GLN A 396 45.18 78.19 -8.14
CA GLN A 396 45.77 77.85 -9.47
C GLN A 396 47.12 78.60 -9.58
N ASP A 397 48.20 78.00 -10.08
CA ASP A 397 49.19 78.75 -10.89
C ASP A 397 50.04 77.90 -11.86
N LYS A 398 50.83 78.54 -12.73
CA LYS A 398 51.67 77.95 -13.79
C LYS A 398 53.15 78.23 -13.57
N SER A 399 54.00 77.21 -13.74
CA SER A 399 55.35 77.35 -14.29
C SER A 399 55.83 76.00 -14.85
N GLN A 400 56.85 76.01 -15.71
CA GLN A 400 57.25 74.85 -16.52
C GLN A 400 58.04 73.81 -15.72
N SER A 401 57.62 72.55 -15.78
CA SER A 401 58.44 71.39 -15.39
C SER A 401 58.18 70.20 -16.32
N LYS A 402 59.26 69.46 -16.67
CA LYS A 402 59.31 68.20 -17.44
C LYS A 402 57.94 67.51 -17.64
N VAL A 403 57.53 67.33 -18.91
CA VAL A 403 56.26 66.67 -19.28
C VAL A 403 56.28 65.18 -18.93
N GLN A 404 55.92 64.88 -17.68
CA GLN A 404 55.52 63.55 -17.26
C GLN A 404 54.16 63.23 -17.87
N SER A 405 54.04 62.05 -18.51
CA SER A 405 52.77 61.61 -19.08
C SER A 405 51.73 61.40 -17.98
N GLY A 406 50.54 61.97 -18.11
CA GLY A 406 49.59 62.04 -17.00
C GLY A 406 48.17 62.46 -17.40
N TRP A 407 47.29 62.43 -16.40
CA TRP A 407 45.87 62.74 -16.55
C TRP A 407 45.58 64.25 -16.42
N VAL A 408 44.96 64.81 -17.45
CA VAL A 408 44.39 66.16 -17.46
C VAL A 408 42.87 66.02 -17.62
N GLY A 409 42.15 66.06 -16.50
CA GLY A 409 40.71 65.78 -16.47
C GLY A 409 40.38 64.34 -16.87
N ASN A 410 39.56 64.16 -17.91
CA ASN A 410 39.25 62.83 -18.47
C ASN A 410 40.21 62.41 -19.60
N TYR A 411 41.31 63.15 -19.85
CA TYR A 411 42.22 62.93 -20.98
C TYR A 411 43.62 62.57 -20.49
N TYR A 412 44.32 61.70 -21.21
CA TYR A 412 45.72 61.37 -20.92
C TYR A 412 46.65 62.04 -21.94
N LEU A 413 47.65 62.79 -21.46
CA LEU A 413 48.72 63.34 -22.29
C LEU A 413 49.94 62.42 -22.20
N LYS A 414 50.51 62.09 -23.35
CA LYS A 414 51.76 61.33 -23.48
C LYS A 414 52.96 62.27 -23.27
N SER A 415 54.16 61.70 -23.15
CA SER A 415 55.40 62.46 -22.88
C SER A 415 55.78 63.43 -24.00
N ASP A 416 55.25 63.25 -25.22
CA ASP A 416 55.36 64.16 -26.35
C ASP A 416 54.31 65.29 -26.33
N GLY A 417 53.55 65.42 -25.24
CA GLY A 417 52.46 66.38 -25.06
C GLY A 417 51.17 66.04 -25.82
N LYS A 418 51.16 65.00 -26.67
CA LYS A 418 49.96 64.65 -27.46
C LYS A 418 48.98 63.85 -26.62
N ARG A 419 47.68 64.09 -26.84
CA ARG A 419 46.59 63.34 -26.20
C ARG A 419 46.52 61.92 -26.77
N ALA A 420 46.43 60.94 -25.88
CA ALA A 420 46.25 59.53 -26.24
C ALA A 420 44.86 59.24 -26.83
N LYS A 421 44.75 58.29 -27.76
CA LYS A 421 43.52 57.89 -28.48
C LYS A 421 43.53 56.40 -28.85
N ASN A 422 42.41 55.70 -28.66
CA ASN A 422 42.24 54.27 -28.95
C ASN A 422 43.37 53.38 -28.39
N GLU A 423 43.89 53.72 -27.21
CA GLU A 423 45.08 53.06 -26.65
C GLU A 423 44.97 52.90 -25.12
N TRP A 424 45.71 51.92 -24.61
CA TRP A 424 45.91 51.73 -23.17
C TRP A 424 46.95 52.73 -22.66
N VAL A 425 46.64 53.37 -21.54
CA VAL A 425 47.50 54.37 -20.90
C VAL A 425 47.77 54.01 -19.44
N ASP A 426 48.70 54.72 -18.82
CA ASP A 426 48.94 54.68 -17.36
C ASP A 426 49.14 53.23 -16.84
N GLY A 427 50.19 52.58 -17.37
CA GLY A 427 50.57 51.20 -17.01
C GLY A 427 49.59 50.12 -17.50
N GLY A 428 48.79 50.40 -18.53
CA GLY A 428 47.74 49.48 -19.00
C GLY A 428 46.57 49.36 -18.02
N ARG A 429 46.39 50.35 -17.15
CA ARG A 429 45.31 50.38 -16.16
C ARG A 429 44.03 51.03 -16.67
N TYR A 430 44.12 51.87 -17.70
CA TYR A 430 43.01 52.66 -18.24
C TYR A 430 43.03 52.66 -19.76
N TYR A 431 41.86 52.74 -20.40
CA TYR A 431 41.72 52.84 -21.85
C TYR A 431 41.10 54.19 -22.24
N VAL A 432 41.55 54.77 -23.35
CA VAL A 432 40.98 56.00 -23.93
C VAL A 432 40.38 55.75 -25.31
N ASP A 433 39.22 56.34 -25.58
CA ASP A 433 38.46 56.17 -26.83
C ASP A 433 39.06 56.91 -28.04
N SER A 434 38.31 56.97 -29.15
CA SER A 434 38.71 57.63 -30.40
C SER A 434 38.84 59.16 -30.28
N ASP A 435 38.10 59.79 -29.36
CA ASP A 435 38.30 61.19 -29.02
C ASP A 435 39.54 61.36 -28.15
N GLY A 436 39.84 60.36 -27.32
CA GLY A 436 40.85 60.32 -26.29
C GLY A 436 40.28 60.59 -24.90
N LYS A 437 39.00 60.27 -24.65
CA LYS A 437 38.32 60.31 -23.34
C LYS A 437 38.56 59.00 -22.60
N LYS A 438 38.77 59.03 -21.29
CA LYS A 438 38.79 57.83 -20.43
C LYS A 438 37.44 57.11 -20.47
N VAL A 439 37.45 55.86 -20.92
CA VAL A 439 36.29 54.96 -20.90
C VAL A 439 35.95 54.57 -19.45
N LYS A 440 34.66 54.45 -19.12
CA LYS A 440 34.13 54.15 -17.78
C LYS A 440 32.88 53.27 -17.87
N SER A 441 32.76 52.33 -16.94
CA SER A 441 31.62 51.41 -16.80
C SER A 441 31.26 50.58 -18.05
N ASP A 442 32.20 50.40 -18.99
CA ASP A 442 31.93 49.88 -20.33
C ASP A 442 32.95 48.82 -20.79
N TRP A 443 32.56 48.02 -21.78
CA TRP A 443 33.36 46.95 -22.39
C TRP A 443 34.10 47.45 -23.63
N ILE A 444 35.42 47.28 -23.67
CA ILE A 444 36.21 47.50 -24.88
C ILE A 444 36.71 46.17 -25.44
N TYR A 445 36.82 46.08 -26.76
CA TYR A 445 37.48 44.99 -27.46
C TYR A 445 38.83 45.48 -28.00
N ASP A 446 39.93 44.97 -27.44
CA ASP A 446 41.25 45.29 -27.94
C ASP A 446 41.62 44.32 -29.07
N LYS A 447 41.75 44.85 -30.29
CA LYS A 447 42.12 44.09 -31.48
C LYS A 447 43.54 43.52 -31.40
N ASN A 448 44.45 44.18 -30.70
CA ASN A 448 45.86 43.76 -30.58
C ASN A 448 46.00 42.55 -29.65
N TYR A 449 45.13 42.43 -28.65
CA TYR A 449 45.09 41.31 -27.70
C TYR A 449 43.96 40.30 -27.98
N GLY A 450 43.17 40.51 -29.04
CA GLY A 450 42.07 39.63 -29.45
C GLY A 450 40.99 39.39 -28.38
N SER A 451 40.82 40.32 -27.43
CA SER A 451 40.04 40.06 -26.22
C SER A 451 39.26 41.27 -25.70
N TYR A 452 38.22 40.96 -24.92
CA TYR A 452 37.39 41.94 -24.24
C TYR A 452 37.97 42.28 -22.86
N TYR A 453 37.85 43.54 -22.48
CA TYR A 453 38.20 44.09 -21.18
C TYR A 453 37.05 44.97 -20.68
N TYR A 454 36.85 45.06 -19.37
CA TYR A 454 35.87 45.97 -18.78
C TYR A 454 36.56 47.09 -18.00
N LEU A 455 36.11 48.34 -18.19
CA LEU A 455 36.55 49.49 -17.41
C LEU A 455 35.50 49.79 -16.34
N THR A 456 35.93 49.96 -15.10
CA THR A 456 35.05 50.28 -13.95
C THR A 456 34.55 51.73 -13.99
N ALA A 457 33.75 52.16 -13.01
CA ALA A 457 33.23 53.53 -12.93
C ALA A 457 34.33 54.60 -12.79
N GLU A 458 35.45 54.24 -12.17
CA GLU A 458 36.67 55.05 -12.06
C GLU A 458 37.43 55.12 -13.41
N GLY A 459 37.11 54.20 -14.32
CA GLY A 459 37.69 53.99 -15.65
C GLY A 459 38.82 52.96 -15.69
N SER A 460 39.13 52.31 -14.57
CA SER A 460 40.22 51.34 -14.45
C SER A 460 39.82 49.94 -14.95
N SER A 461 40.77 49.21 -15.53
CA SER A 461 40.64 47.80 -15.92
C SER A 461 40.18 46.94 -14.74
N ALA A 462 39.02 46.29 -14.87
CA ALA A 462 38.56 45.27 -13.94
C ALA A 462 39.43 44.02 -14.04
N ARG A 463 39.91 43.51 -12.91
CA ARG A 463 40.82 42.35 -12.82
C ARG A 463 40.45 41.46 -11.64
N ASN A 464 40.64 40.14 -11.80
CA ASN A 464 40.30 39.09 -10.82
C ASN A 464 38.85 39.12 -10.29
N LYS A 465 37.88 39.60 -11.09
CA LYS A 465 36.50 39.83 -10.63
C LYS A 465 35.44 39.50 -11.69
N TRP A 466 34.24 39.20 -11.20
CA TRP A 466 33.03 39.14 -12.02
C TRP A 466 32.52 40.53 -12.41
N VAL A 467 32.00 40.64 -13.63
CA VAL A 467 31.22 41.77 -14.15
C VAL A 467 30.02 41.17 -14.88
N GLY A 468 28.85 41.22 -14.23
CA GLY A 468 27.70 40.40 -14.65
C GLY A 468 28.06 38.91 -14.63
N ASN A 469 27.74 38.20 -15.71
CA ASN A 469 28.06 36.78 -15.87
C ASN A 469 29.45 36.50 -16.50
N TYR A 470 30.32 37.50 -16.62
CA TYR A 470 31.66 37.38 -17.24
C TYR A 470 32.76 37.57 -16.19
N TYR A 471 33.85 36.81 -16.27
CA TYR A 471 35.00 36.95 -15.37
C TYR A 471 36.18 37.63 -16.07
N LEU A 472 36.76 38.65 -15.43
CA LEU A 472 38.00 39.29 -15.87
C LEU A 472 39.18 38.75 -15.07
N LYS A 473 40.21 38.28 -15.78
CA LYS A 473 41.40 37.61 -15.19
C LYS A 473 42.39 38.62 -14.58
N SER A 474 43.53 38.14 -14.11
CA SER A 474 44.58 38.95 -13.47
C SER A 474 45.23 39.97 -14.42
N ASP A 475 45.24 39.68 -15.72
CA ASP A 475 45.67 40.60 -16.79
C ASP A 475 44.53 41.51 -17.30
N GLY A 476 43.32 41.35 -16.78
CA GLY A 476 42.12 42.10 -17.17
C GLY A 476 41.38 41.55 -18.39
N LYS A 477 41.87 40.50 -19.05
CA LYS A 477 41.16 39.88 -20.18
C LYS A 477 39.94 39.11 -19.68
N MET A 478 38.86 39.15 -20.45
CA MET A 478 37.71 38.27 -20.27
C MET A 478 38.11 36.81 -20.44
N ALA A 479 37.73 35.97 -19.49
CA ALA A 479 37.97 34.53 -19.51
C ALA A 479 37.05 33.81 -20.53
N LYS A 480 37.51 32.71 -21.13
CA LYS A 480 36.77 31.88 -22.09
C LYS A 480 37.20 30.41 -22.05
N ASN A 481 36.24 29.48 -22.11
CA ASN A 481 36.47 28.02 -22.08
C ASN A 481 37.39 27.53 -20.94
N GLU A 482 37.30 28.15 -19.76
CA GLU A 482 38.23 27.91 -18.65
C GLU A 482 37.56 27.93 -17.28
N TRP A 483 38.20 27.29 -16.30
CA TRP A 483 37.81 27.34 -14.89
C TRP A 483 38.39 28.62 -14.25
N VAL A 484 37.52 29.40 -13.59
CA VAL A 484 37.86 30.69 -12.98
C VAL A 484 37.57 30.71 -11.48
N ASP A 485 37.96 31.79 -10.79
CA ASP A 485 37.57 32.10 -9.41
C ASP A 485 37.80 30.93 -8.43
N GLY A 486 39.07 30.56 -8.27
CA GLY A 486 39.50 29.41 -7.46
C GLY A 486 39.23 28.04 -8.10
N GLY A 487 38.84 28.00 -9.38
CA GLY A 487 38.43 26.77 -10.07
C GLY A 487 37.01 26.31 -9.71
N ARG A 488 36.19 27.24 -9.18
CA ARG A 488 34.82 26.99 -8.71
C ARG A 488 33.77 27.14 -9.80
N TYR A 489 34.00 27.99 -10.79
CA TYR A 489 33.06 28.29 -11.87
C TYR A 489 33.71 28.07 -13.23
N TYR A 490 32.93 27.66 -14.24
CA TYR A 490 33.40 27.51 -15.62
C TYR A 490 32.80 28.61 -16.50
N VAL A 491 33.60 29.20 -17.40
CA VAL A 491 33.12 30.13 -18.43
C VAL A 491 33.20 29.51 -19.82
N GLU A 492 32.21 29.82 -20.65
CA GLU A 492 32.01 29.23 -21.98
C GLU A 492 32.83 29.93 -23.08
N SER A 493 32.61 29.56 -24.34
CA SER A 493 33.35 30.09 -25.50
C SER A 493 33.01 31.57 -25.80
N ASP A 494 31.84 32.04 -25.38
CA ASP A 494 31.46 33.45 -25.40
C ASP A 494 31.92 34.21 -24.14
N GLY A 495 32.41 33.50 -23.12
CA GLY A 495 32.88 34.03 -21.84
C GLY A 495 31.83 34.09 -20.72
N LYS A 496 30.58 33.68 -20.97
CA LYS A 496 29.55 33.63 -19.92
C LYS A 496 29.81 32.48 -18.94
N MET A 497 29.47 32.68 -17.67
CA MET A 497 29.38 31.62 -16.66
C MET A 497 28.39 30.53 -17.09
N ALA A 498 28.86 29.28 -17.16
CA ALA A 498 28.02 28.12 -17.38
C ALA A 498 27.19 27.80 -16.12
N ARG A 499 25.94 27.37 -16.29
CA ARG A 499 25.01 26.98 -15.22
C ARG A 499 24.20 25.75 -15.62
N ASP A 500 23.85 24.94 -14.62
CA ASP A 500 23.04 23.72 -14.65
C ASP A 500 23.35 22.78 -15.84
N LYS A 501 24.64 22.48 -16.06
CA LYS A 501 25.08 21.68 -17.20
C LYS A 501 26.43 20.99 -17.01
N TRP A 502 26.68 20.02 -17.88
CA TRP A 502 27.99 19.42 -18.05
C TRP A 502 28.91 20.34 -18.86
N VAL A 503 30.14 20.51 -18.36
CA VAL A 503 31.18 21.38 -18.95
C VAL A 503 32.48 20.60 -19.13
N ASP A 504 33.51 21.24 -19.69
CA ASP A 504 34.88 20.72 -19.69
C ASP A 504 34.98 19.30 -20.31
N GLY A 505 34.42 19.14 -21.53
CA GLY A 505 34.36 17.86 -22.24
C GLY A 505 33.41 16.82 -21.60
N GLY A 506 32.43 17.26 -20.82
CA GLY A 506 31.53 16.36 -20.07
C GLY A 506 32.17 15.75 -18.82
N ARG A 507 33.33 16.25 -18.39
CA ARG A 507 34.06 15.67 -17.25
C ARG A 507 33.49 16.09 -15.90
N HIS A 508 32.87 17.27 -15.85
CA HIS A 508 32.40 17.98 -14.65
C HIS A 508 31.01 18.58 -14.85
N TYR A 509 30.20 18.65 -13.78
CA TYR A 509 28.91 19.35 -13.77
C TYR A 509 29.06 20.68 -13.03
N VAL A 510 28.38 21.73 -13.50
CA VAL A 510 28.13 22.97 -12.75
C VAL A 510 26.64 23.05 -12.43
N ASP A 511 26.31 23.42 -11.19
CA ASP A 511 24.93 23.55 -10.73
C ASP A 511 24.26 24.85 -11.22
N TYR A 512 23.03 25.11 -10.74
CA TYR A 512 22.26 26.30 -11.08
C TYR A 512 22.98 27.62 -10.77
N ASP A 513 23.79 27.67 -9.72
CA ASP A 513 24.58 28.84 -9.35
C ASP A 513 25.93 28.92 -10.12
N GLY A 514 26.23 27.90 -10.93
CA GLY A 514 27.43 27.77 -11.75
C GLY A 514 28.60 27.11 -11.04
N VAL A 515 28.38 26.55 -9.84
CA VAL A 515 29.44 25.99 -8.98
C VAL A 515 29.75 24.55 -9.37
N ARG A 516 31.04 24.26 -9.49
CA ARG A 516 31.61 22.94 -9.80
C ARG A 516 31.21 21.89 -8.77
N GLN A 517 30.46 20.89 -9.21
CA GLN A 517 30.09 19.75 -8.39
C GLN A 517 31.21 18.69 -8.36
N PRO A 518 31.45 18.01 -7.22
CA PRO A 518 32.31 16.84 -7.17
C PRO A 518 31.75 15.70 -8.04
N LYS A 519 32.62 14.77 -8.47
CA LYS A 519 32.22 13.62 -9.27
C LYS A 519 31.74 12.47 -8.36
N LEU A 520 30.44 12.44 -8.11
CA LEU A 520 29.79 11.56 -7.12
C LEU A 520 29.74 10.08 -7.51
N ASP A 521 29.73 9.21 -6.51
CA ASP A 521 29.57 7.76 -6.62
C ASP A 521 28.10 7.32 -6.43
N GLY A 522 27.75 6.15 -6.98
CA GLY A 522 26.38 5.62 -7.03
C GLY A 522 25.70 5.38 -5.67
N LYS A 523 26.41 5.54 -4.55
CA LYS A 523 25.85 5.40 -3.19
C LYS A 523 24.93 6.55 -2.82
N GLN A 524 25.27 7.79 -3.19
CA GLN A 524 24.48 8.97 -2.77
C GLN A 524 23.09 8.99 -3.40
N TYR A 525 22.97 8.65 -4.68
CA TYR A 525 21.69 8.51 -5.38
C TYR A 525 20.76 7.48 -4.71
N ASN A 526 21.31 6.34 -4.27
CA ASN A 526 20.54 5.32 -3.56
C ASN A 526 20.13 5.77 -2.14
N ALA A 527 21.01 6.47 -1.43
CA ALA A 527 20.70 7.03 -0.11
C ALA A 527 19.57 8.08 -0.20
N ALA A 528 19.64 8.99 -1.17
CA ALA A 528 18.61 10.00 -1.42
C ALA A 528 17.29 9.38 -1.84
N LEU A 529 17.30 8.40 -2.76
CA LEU A 529 16.08 7.68 -3.19
C LEU A 529 15.41 6.93 -2.04
N ASN A 530 16.18 6.30 -1.14
CA ASN A 530 15.60 5.61 0.02
C ASN A 530 15.05 6.60 1.06
N LYS A 531 15.69 7.76 1.25
CA LYS A 531 15.19 8.82 2.13
C LYS A 531 13.95 9.51 1.54
N ALA A 532 13.89 9.67 0.21
CA ALA A 532 12.72 10.14 -0.52
C ALA A 532 11.51 9.19 -0.37
N LYS A 533 11.72 7.88 -0.50
CA LYS A 533 10.70 6.85 -0.23
C LYS A 533 10.17 6.94 1.20
N SER A 534 11.06 7.08 2.18
CA SER A 534 10.67 7.23 3.60
C SER A 534 9.78 8.46 3.81
N TYR A 535 10.22 9.66 3.40
CA TYR A 535 9.41 10.88 3.53
C TYR A 535 8.08 10.81 2.78
N ASN A 536 8.05 10.26 1.55
CA ASN A 536 6.79 10.10 0.81
C ASN A 536 5.82 9.12 1.48
N SER A 537 6.33 8.09 2.16
CA SER A 537 5.51 7.08 2.85
C SER A 537 4.94 7.52 4.19
N VAL A 538 5.54 8.53 4.85
CA VAL A 538 5.17 8.97 6.21
C VAL A 538 4.57 10.39 6.23
N LEU A 539 5.05 11.29 5.37
CA LEU A 539 4.69 12.72 5.38
C LEU A 539 3.92 13.16 4.12
N HIS A 540 3.72 12.25 3.15
CA HIS A 540 2.92 12.45 1.95
C HIS A 540 3.16 13.80 1.24
N MET A 541 4.43 14.21 1.14
CA MET A 541 4.83 15.56 0.70
C MET A 541 4.55 15.82 -0.78
N SER A 542 4.47 17.10 -1.17
CA SER A 542 4.49 17.52 -2.57
C SER A 542 5.87 17.30 -3.20
N LYS A 543 5.94 17.24 -4.55
CA LYS A 543 7.22 17.10 -5.28
C LYS A 543 8.23 18.20 -4.91
N LYS A 544 7.74 19.43 -4.66
CA LYS A 544 8.57 20.58 -4.27
C LYS A 544 9.05 20.49 -2.82
N ASP A 545 8.22 20.07 -1.88
CA ASP A 545 8.66 19.90 -0.50
C ASP A 545 9.62 18.73 -0.32
N LEU A 546 9.43 17.64 -1.06
CA LEU A 546 10.36 16.53 -1.03
C LEU A 546 11.75 16.94 -1.53
N TYR A 547 11.83 17.84 -2.53
CA TYR A 547 13.09 18.44 -3.00
C TYR A 547 13.74 19.32 -1.93
N ASN A 548 12.98 20.23 -1.32
CA ASN A 548 13.45 21.09 -0.23
C ASN A 548 13.98 20.24 0.94
N GLN A 549 13.25 19.19 1.31
CA GLN A 549 13.62 18.33 2.44
C GLN A 549 14.88 17.50 2.14
N LEU A 550 15.07 17.00 0.91
CA LEU A 550 16.28 16.29 0.53
C LEU A 550 17.51 17.21 0.47
N THR A 551 17.37 18.41 -0.09
CA THR A 551 18.47 19.39 -0.15
C THR A 551 18.85 19.92 1.24
N TRP A 552 17.87 20.18 2.12
CA TRP A 552 18.13 20.51 3.53
C TRP A 552 18.81 19.38 4.31
N ASN A 553 18.63 18.12 3.88
CA ASN A 553 19.36 16.96 4.41
C ASN A 553 20.78 16.78 3.82
N GLY A 554 21.29 17.77 3.07
CA GLY A 554 22.66 17.76 2.54
C GLY A 554 22.86 16.99 1.23
N PHE A 555 21.79 16.56 0.55
CA PHE A 555 21.90 16.05 -0.83
C PHE A 555 22.01 17.22 -1.80
N SER A 556 22.88 17.12 -2.82
CA SER A 556 22.94 18.13 -3.88
C SER A 556 21.63 18.16 -4.69
N SER A 557 21.35 19.28 -5.36
CA SER A 557 20.17 19.46 -6.22
C SER A 557 19.99 18.34 -7.24
N SER A 558 21.06 17.90 -7.89
CA SER A 558 21.02 16.81 -8.88
C SER A 558 20.75 15.43 -8.26
N VAL A 559 21.21 15.19 -7.02
CA VAL A 559 20.92 13.95 -6.27
C VAL A 559 19.49 13.95 -5.73
N ALA A 560 19.00 15.09 -5.23
CA ALA A 560 17.62 15.26 -4.79
C ALA A 560 16.63 15.11 -5.96
N GLN A 561 16.91 15.75 -7.10
CA GLN A 561 16.10 15.64 -8.32
C GLN A 561 16.08 14.22 -8.87
N TYR A 562 17.24 13.55 -8.97
CA TYR A 562 17.32 12.13 -9.34
C TYR A 562 16.44 11.25 -8.43
N ALA A 563 16.55 11.43 -7.11
CA ALA A 563 15.78 10.65 -6.13
C ALA A 563 14.27 10.82 -6.30
N ILE A 564 13.83 12.02 -6.67
CA ILE A 564 12.43 12.38 -6.88
C ILE A 564 11.87 11.81 -8.20
N ASP A 565 12.64 11.86 -9.29
CA ASP A 565 12.19 11.34 -10.58
C ASP A 565 12.24 9.79 -10.62
N HIS A 566 13.11 9.16 -9.83
CA HIS A 566 13.17 7.70 -9.65
C HIS A 566 12.28 7.17 -8.51
N LEU A 567 11.53 8.04 -7.82
CA LEU A 567 10.62 7.64 -6.74
C LEU A 567 9.30 7.03 -7.27
N ASN A 568 8.81 7.51 -8.42
CA ASN A 568 7.53 7.12 -9.01
C ASN A 568 6.32 7.22 -8.04
N ALA A 569 6.26 8.30 -7.25
CA ALA A 569 5.16 8.57 -6.32
C ALA A 569 3.94 9.19 -7.01
N ASP A 570 2.73 8.85 -6.53
CA ASP A 570 1.49 9.53 -6.89
C ASP A 570 1.29 10.77 -5.99
N TYR A 571 1.79 11.91 -6.46
CA TYR A 571 1.65 13.19 -5.78
C TYR A 571 0.20 13.69 -5.68
N LYS A 572 -0.74 13.17 -6.50
CA LYS A 572 -2.18 13.46 -6.39
C LYS A 572 -2.83 12.66 -5.27
N ALA A 573 -2.40 11.41 -5.05
CA ALA A 573 -2.78 10.63 -3.87
C ALA A 573 -2.22 11.28 -2.59
N ASN A 574 -0.96 11.71 -2.59
CA ASN A 574 -0.35 12.46 -1.48
C ASN A 574 -1.17 13.70 -1.09
N ALA A 575 -1.52 14.55 -2.07
CA ALA A 575 -2.34 15.74 -1.85
C ALA A 575 -3.71 15.41 -1.23
N LEU A 576 -4.34 14.31 -1.65
CA LEU A 576 -5.61 13.83 -1.10
C LEU A 576 -5.49 13.29 0.33
N ILE A 577 -4.35 12.71 0.71
CA ILE A 577 -4.11 12.29 2.10
C ILE A 577 -3.94 13.53 2.99
N THR A 578 -3.04 14.45 2.60
CA THR A 578 -2.82 15.72 3.32
C THR A 578 -4.11 16.53 3.48
N ALA A 579 -4.95 16.58 2.44
CA ALA A 579 -6.27 17.22 2.48
C ALA A 579 -7.22 16.62 3.53
N ARG A 580 -7.14 15.29 3.74
CA ARG A 580 -7.94 14.59 4.76
C ARG A 580 -7.41 14.86 6.16
N GLU A 581 -6.09 14.99 6.33
CA GLU A 581 -5.46 15.31 7.61
C GLU A 581 -5.77 16.75 8.06
N TYR A 582 -5.66 17.74 7.17
CA TYR A 582 -6.10 19.11 7.45
C TYR A 582 -7.59 19.18 7.84
N ARG A 583 -8.45 18.42 7.14
CA ARG A 583 -9.88 18.33 7.46
C ARG A 583 -10.16 17.63 8.80
N LYS A 584 -9.34 16.64 9.18
CA LYS A 584 -9.46 15.87 10.42
C LYS A 584 -9.01 16.66 11.64
N ASN A 585 -7.87 17.34 11.53
CA ASN A 585 -7.20 17.95 12.68
C ASN A 585 -7.70 19.39 12.94
N ASN A 586 -8.01 20.14 11.88
CA ASN A 586 -8.32 21.57 11.95
C ASN A 586 -9.76 21.91 11.52
N HIS A 587 -10.58 20.90 11.19
CA HIS A 587 -11.98 21.05 10.72
C HIS A 587 -12.24 21.98 9.51
N LEU A 588 -11.18 22.36 8.78
CA LEU A 588 -11.19 23.36 7.72
C LEU A 588 -12.18 23.05 6.57
N SER A 589 -12.69 24.13 5.96
CA SER A 589 -13.51 24.06 4.74
C SER A 589 -12.68 23.68 3.50
N LYS A 590 -13.36 23.37 2.39
CA LYS A 590 -12.69 23.04 1.13
C LYS A 590 -11.79 24.16 0.59
N THR A 591 -12.18 25.41 0.80
CA THR A 591 -11.42 26.57 0.30
C THR A 591 -10.12 26.73 1.08
N GLU A 592 -10.21 26.70 2.41
CA GLU A 592 -9.04 26.77 3.30
C GLU A 592 -8.09 25.59 3.07
N ILE A 593 -8.61 24.37 2.88
CA ILE A 593 -7.78 23.20 2.55
C ILE A 593 -7.05 23.38 1.20
N TYR A 594 -7.71 23.96 0.18
CA TYR A 594 -7.08 24.25 -1.10
C TYR A 594 -5.93 25.26 -0.95
N GLU A 595 -6.15 26.32 -0.18
CA GLU A 595 -5.15 27.35 0.13
C GLU A 595 -3.98 26.77 0.93
N TRP A 596 -4.22 25.90 1.92
CA TRP A 596 -3.18 25.23 2.70
C TRP A 596 -2.34 24.24 1.87
N LEU A 597 -2.97 23.50 0.94
CA LEU A 597 -2.27 22.60 0.01
C LEU A 597 -1.40 23.37 -0.98
N THR A 598 -1.91 24.47 -1.54
CA THR A 598 -1.19 25.29 -2.54
C THR A 598 -0.26 26.34 -1.93
N SER A 599 -0.32 26.54 -0.60
CA SER A 599 0.52 27.47 0.16
C SER A 599 2.01 27.24 -0.11
N SER A 600 2.72 28.33 -0.40
CA SER A 600 4.17 28.37 -0.57
C SER A 600 4.96 28.00 0.69
N TYR A 601 4.30 27.97 1.86
CA TYR A 601 4.91 27.69 3.15
C TYR A 601 4.59 26.28 3.66
N VAL A 602 3.34 25.82 3.49
CA VAL A 602 2.86 24.56 4.05
C VAL A 602 2.92 23.42 3.02
N GLY A 603 1.86 23.15 2.25
CA GLY A 603 1.78 21.96 1.40
C GLY A 603 2.56 22.00 0.07
N LYS A 604 2.72 23.19 -0.53
CA LYS A 604 3.45 23.44 -1.79
C LYS A 604 3.05 22.54 -2.98
N PHE A 605 1.84 21.97 -2.97
CA PHE A 605 1.28 21.19 -4.07
C PHE A 605 0.94 22.07 -5.27
N THR A 606 0.92 21.47 -6.47
CA THR A 606 0.39 22.12 -7.66
C THR A 606 -1.11 22.39 -7.54
N LYS A 607 -1.63 23.33 -8.34
CA LYS A 607 -3.07 23.61 -8.38
C LYS A 607 -3.85 22.39 -8.87
N GLU A 608 -3.25 21.60 -9.75
CA GLU A 608 -3.80 20.39 -10.36
C GLU A 608 -3.94 19.27 -9.32
N GLU A 609 -2.93 19.07 -8.48
CA GLU A 609 -2.96 18.13 -7.34
C GLU A 609 -3.95 18.57 -6.26
N ALA A 610 -3.96 19.86 -5.90
CA ALA A 610 -4.88 20.39 -4.91
C ALA A 610 -6.35 20.36 -5.40
N ASN A 611 -6.63 20.69 -6.67
CA ASN A 611 -7.98 20.56 -7.23
C ASN A 611 -8.42 19.09 -7.31
N TYR A 612 -7.54 18.16 -7.69
CA TYR A 612 -7.82 16.72 -7.62
C TYR A 612 -8.15 16.31 -6.18
N ALA A 613 -7.35 16.75 -5.20
CA ALA A 613 -7.56 16.47 -3.79
C ALA A 613 -8.93 16.99 -3.31
N ILE A 614 -9.31 18.24 -3.60
CA ILE A 614 -10.61 18.81 -3.21
C ILE A 614 -11.79 18.13 -3.90
N GLN A 615 -11.66 17.77 -5.18
CA GLN A 615 -12.67 17.00 -5.91
C GLN A 615 -12.86 15.61 -5.27
N LYS A 616 -11.76 14.97 -4.88
CA LYS A 616 -11.73 13.64 -4.27
C LYS A 616 -11.95 13.66 -2.75
N LEU A 617 -11.96 14.81 -2.09
CA LEU A 617 -12.16 14.96 -0.64
C LEU A 617 -13.60 14.62 -0.20
N ASN A 618 -14.55 14.63 -1.14
CA ASN A 618 -15.91 14.13 -0.96
C ASN A 618 -16.18 12.79 -1.67
N LEU A 619 -15.19 12.20 -2.35
CA LEU A 619 -15.29 10.86 -2.94
C LEU A 619 -14.61 9.86 -1.98
N PRO A 620 -15.29 8.77 -1.57
CA PRO A 620 -14.70 7.84 -0.61
C PRO A 620 -13.44 7.20 -1.19
N SER A 621 -12.45 6.96 -0.33
CA SER A 621 -11.18 6.38 -0.76
C SER A 621 -11.39 4.99 -1.35
N GLU A 622 -10.80 4.75 -2.52
CA GLU A 622 -10.36 3.41 -2.86
C GLU A 622 -9.39 2.93 -1.75
N GLY A 623 -9.51 1.66 -1.37
CA GLY A 623 -8.70 1.04 -0.31
C GLY A 623 -9.31 0.98 1.10
N SER A 624 -10.14 1.95 1.53
CA SER A 624 -10.56 2.01 2.94
C SER A 624 -12.00 2.49 3.17
N GLN A 625 -12.96 1.55 3.10
CA GLN A 625 -14.28 1.73 3.71
C GLN A 625 -14.76 0.47 4.42
N ALA A 626 -15.44 0.66 5.55
CA ALA A 626 -16.17 -0.40 6.22
C ALA A 626 -17.41 -0.73 5.39
N ARG A 627 -17.42 -1.87 4.69
CA ARG A 627 -18.60 -2.34 3.94
C ARG A 627 -19.13 -3.59 4.61
N ASN A 628 -20.41 -3.57 4.97
CA ASN A 628 -21.09 -4.64 5.70
C ASN A 628 -20.40 -5.00 7.03
N LYS A 629 -19.91 -4.01 7.78
CA LYS A 629 -19.33 -4.23 9.10
C LYS A 629 -19.57 -3.06 10.06
N TRP A 630 -19.45 -3.35 11.34
CA TRP A 630 -19.45 -2.39 12.43
C TRP A 630 -18.15 -1.59 12.50
N VAL A 631 -18.26 -0.33 12.93
CA VAL A 631 -17.18 0.56 13.34
C VAL A 631 -17.63 1.24 14.63
N GLY A 632 -17.13 0.76 15.77
CA GLY A 632 -17.70 1.12 17.07
C GLY A 632 -19.18 0.73 17.15
N ASN A 633 -20.05 1.65 17.56
CA ASN A 633 -21.49 1.45 17.64
C ASN A 633 -22.25 1.74 16.33
N TYR A 634 -21.57 1.93 15.20
CA TYR A 634 -22.18 2.34 13.93
C TYR A 634 -21.97 1.28 12.84
N TYR A 635 -23.03 0.95 12.08
CA TYR A 635 -22.94 -0.03 10.99
C TYR A 635 -22.86 0.66 9.62
N PHE A 636 -21.96 0.20 8.76
CA PHE A 636 -21.78 0.74 7.42
C PHE A 636 -22.19 -0.29 6.36
N LYS A 637 -23.07 0.14 5.44
CA LYS A 637 -23.73 -0.70 4.43
C LYS A 637 -22.82 -0.98 3.23
N SER A 638 -23.29 -1.76 2.28
CA SER A 638 -22.52 -2.19 1.10
C SER A 638 -22.06 -1.02 0.21
N ASP A 639 -22.83 0.06 0.18
CA ASP A 639 -22.52 1.32 -0.51
C ASP A 639 -21.55 2.24 0.28
N GLY A 640 -21.18 1.86 1.51
CA GLY A 640 -20.32 2.64 2.40
C GLY A 640 -21.04 3.75 3.16
N LYS A 641 -22.38 3.85 3.09
CA LYS A 641 -23.14 4.77 3.94
C LYS A 641 -23.40 4.14 5.31
N MET A 642 -23.42 4.98 6.34
CA MET A 642 -23.88 4.60 7.67
C MET A 642 -25.38 4.27 7.64
N ALA A 643 -25.77 3.17 8.26
CA ALA A 643 -27.17 2.76 8.40
C ALA A 643 -27.92 3.65 9.42
N LYS A 644 -29.22 3.86 9.23
CA LYS A 644 -30.09 4.68 10.11
C LYS A 644 -31.54 4.18 10.10
N ASN A 645 -32.17 4.12 11.28
CA ASN A 645 -33.56 3.66 11.50
C ASN A 645 -33.88 2.28 10.88
N GLU A 646 -32.88 1.40 10.76
CA GLU A 646 -33.00 0.16 9.99
C GLU A 646 -32.35 -1.05 10.69
N TRP A 647 -32.81 -2.24 10.31
CA TRP A 647 -32.21 -3.51 10.71
C TRP A 647 -30.95 -3.78 9.88
N VAL A 648 -29.85 -4.13 10.55
CA VAL A 648 -28.53 -4.35 9.94
C VAL A 648 -27.99 -5.74 10.23
N ASP A 649 -26.86 -6.08 9.59
CA ASP A 649 -26.07 -7.28 9.86
C ASP A 649 -26.92 -8.58 9.88
N GLY A 650 -27.67 -8.81 8.79
CA GLY A 650 -28.55 -9.97 8.62
C GLY A 650 -29.88 -9.89 9.38
N GLY A 651 -30.33 -8.69 9.77
CA GLY A 651 -31.55 -8.52 10.56
C GLY A 651 -31.37 -8.89 12.03
N ARG A 652 -30.14 -8.74 12.55
CA ARG A 652 -29.76 -9.16 13.91
C ARG A 652 -29.65 -8.01 14.90
N TYR A 653 -29.43 -6.78 14.43
CA TYR A 653 -29.23 -5.59 15.26
C TYR A 653 -29.97 -4.41 14.63
N TYR A 654 -30.44 -3.46 15.44
CA TYR A 654 -31.12 -2.25 14.96
C TYR A 654 -30.29 -1.00 15.23
N VAL A 655 -30.29 -0.05 14.29
CA VAL A 655 -29.67 1.27 14.46
C VAL A 655 -30.70 2.38 14.43
N ASP A 656 -30.52 3.38 15.28
CA ASP A 656 -31.41 4.54 15.42
C ASP A 656 -31.23 5.61 14.32
N SER A 657 -31.86 6.77 14.49
CA SER A 657 -31.83 7.90 13.56
C SER A 657 -30.46 8.57 13.47
N GLU A 658 -29.61 8.43 14.49
CA GLU A 658 -28.21 8.86 14.45
C GLU A 658 -27.34 7.83 13.72
N GLY A 659 -27.76 6.55 13.73
CA GLY A 659 -27.09 5.41 13.13
C GLY A 659 -26.39 4.51 14.15
N LYS A 660 -26.67 4.73 15.43
CA LYS A 660 -26.03 4.10 16.59
C LYS A 660 -26.80 2.83 16.97
N MET A 661 -26.08 1.79 17.38
CA MET A 661 -26.67 0.51 17.76
C MET A 661 -27.54 0.64 19.01
N VAL A 662 -28.82 0.33 18.85
CA VAL A 662 -29.79 0.28 19.94
C VAL A 662 -29.52 -0.93 20.85
N ARG A 663 -29.79 -0.78 22.14
CA ARG A 663 -29.68 -1.82 23.18
C ARG A 663 -30.82 -1.70 24.20
N GLY A 664 -31.24 -2.82 24.77
CA GLY A 664 -32.11 -2.93 25.94
C GLY A 664 -33.54 -2.39 25.81
N LYS A 665 -34.06 -2.17 24.59
CA LYS A 665 -35.38 -1.54 24.38
C LYS A 665 -36.14 -2.07 23.18
N TRP A 666 -37.45 -1.81 23.17
CA TRP A 666 -38.33 -2.00 22.03
C TRP A 666 -37.95 -1.04 20.87
N VAL A 667 -38.06 -1.52 19.63
CA VAL A 667 -37.79 -0.76 18.39
C VAL A 667 -38.91 -0.97 17.36
N ASP A 668 -38.85 -0.24 16.25
CA ASP A 668 -39.66 -0.47 15.04
C ASP A 668 -41.17 -0.60 15.36
N GLY A 669 -41.73 0.49 15.91
CA GLY A 669 -43.14 0.57 16.33
C GLY A 669 -43.50 -0.23 17.58
N GLY A 670 -42.51 -0.73 18.34
CA GLY A 670 -42.75 -1.60 19.49
C GLY A 670 -42.99 -3.07 19.12
N ARG A 671 -42.62 -3.46 17.89
CA ARG A 671 -42.83 -4.81 17.33
C ARG A 671 -41.71 -5.79 17.69
N TYR A 672 -40.49 -5.30 17.92
CA TYR A 672 -39.31 -6.13 18.18
C TYR A 672 -38.56 -5.61 19.41
N TYR A 673 -38.00 -6.51 20.21
CA TYR A 673 -37.16 -6.14 21.36
C TYR A 673 -35.67 -6.34 21.03
N VAL A 674 -34.85 -5.35 21.40
CA VAL A 674 -33.40 -5.40 21.27
C VAL A 674 -32.78 -5.55 22.64
N GLU A 675 -31.91 -6.55 22.81
CA GLU A 675 -31.29 -6.94 24.07
C GLU A 675 -30.18 -5.97 24.51
N SER A 676 -29.69 -6.14 25.75
CA SER A 676 -28.63 -5.30 26.32
C SER A 676 -27.31 -5.34 25.55
N ASP A 677 -27.04 -6.41 24.79
CA ASP A 677 -25.87 -6.52 23.91
C ASP A 677 -26.09 -5.88 22.51
N GLY A 678 -27.35 -5.63 22.13
CA GLY A 678 -27.77 -5.05 20.86
C GLY A 678 -28.46 -6.03 19.90
N LYS A 679 -28.56 -7.33 20.23
CA LYS A 679 -29.20 -8.33 19.36
C LYS A 679 -30.73 -8.26 19.40
N MET A 680 -31.38 -8.62 18.30
CA MET A 680 -32.82 -8.93 18.26
C MET A 680 -33.10 -10.15 19.12
N ALA A 681 -33.96 -10.00 20.14
CA ALA A 681 -34.46 -11.12 20.91
C ALA A 681 -35.40 -11.98 20.03
N ARG A 682 -35.28 -13.31 20.14
CA ARG A 682 -36.12 -14.29 19.44
C ARG A 682 -36.45 -15.46 20.35
N ASP A 683 -37.64 -16.01 20.15
CA ASP A 683 -38.22 -17.18 20.82
C ASP A 683 -38.03 -17.22 22.34
N LYS A 684 -38.31 -16.10 23.01
CA LYS A 684 -38.16 -15.98 24.46
C LYS A 684 -38.99 -14.86 25.08
N TRP A 685 -39.07 -14.90 26.41
CA TRP A 685 -39.57 -13.80 27.23
C TRP A 685 -38.52 -12.68 27.36
N VAL A 686 -38.99 -11.44 27.28
CA VAL A 686 -38.18 -10.20 27.37
C VAL A 686 -38.82 -9.21 28.35
N ASP A 687 -38.16 -8.08 28.60
CA ASP A 687 -38.77 -6.92 29.25
C ASP A 687 -39.35 -7.26 30.65
N GLY A 688 -38.51 -7.87 31.49
CA GLY A 688 -38.88 -8.34 32.83
C GLY A 688 -39.83 -9.55 32.84
N GLY A 689 -39.83 -10.37 31.78
CA GLY A 689 -40.75 -11.50 31.64
C GLY A 689 -42.18 -11.09 31.24
N ARG A 690 -42.41 -9.81 30.91
CA ARG A 690 -43.77 -9.29 30.67
C ARG A 690 -44.31 -9.64 29.29
N HIS A 691 -43.43 -9.87 28.32
CA HIS A 691 -43.73 -10.02 26.90
C HIS A 691 -42.93 -11.16 26.27
N TYR A 692 -43.54 -11.93 25.36
CA TYR A 692 -42.85 -12.94 24.54
C TYR A 692 -42.54 -12.38 23.15
N VAL A 693 -41.39 -12.72 22.60
CA VAL A 693 -41.06 -12.51 21.18
C VAL A 693 -40.91 -13.86 20.48
N GLY A 694 -41.52 -13.99 19.30
CA GLY A 694 -41.55 -15.23 18.53
C GLY A 694 -40.20 -15.59 17.90
N TYR A 695 -40.17 -16.71 17.17
CA TYR A 695 -38.98 -17.17 16.43
C TYR A 695 -38.50 -16.16 15.35
N ASP A 696 -39.41 -15.34 14.84
CA ASP A 696 -39.16 -14.19 13.96
C ASP A 696 -38.68 -12.91 14.69
N GLY A 697 -38.74 -12.90 16.02
CA GLY A 697 -38.46 -11.76 16.89
C GLY A 697 -39.66 -10.83 17.12
N VAL A 698 -40.82 -11.11 16.54
CA VAL A 698 -42.02 -10.27 16.65
C VAL A 698 -42.69 -10.49 18.00
N ARG A 699 -43.07 -9.40 18.67
CA ARG A 699 -43.83 -9.37 19.92
C ARG A 699 -45.16 -10.11 19.74
N GLN A 700 -45.32 -11.21 20.47
CA GLN A 700 -46.54 -12.00 20.44
C GLN A 700 -47.61 -11.40 21.36
N PRO A 701 -48.91 -11.52 21.03
CA PRO A 701 -50.00 -11.13 21.93
C PRO A 701 -49.94 -11.90 23.24
N LYS A 702 -50.35 -11.25 24.34
CA LYS A 702 -50.43 -11.89 25.66
C LYS A 702 -51.80 -12.56 25.82
N LEU A 703 -51.87 -13.86 25.56
CA LEU A 703 -53.09 -14.67 25.75
C LEU A 703 -53.17 -15.26 27.16
N ASP A 704 -54.41 -15.47 27.63
CA ASP A 704 -54.72 -15.81 29.02
C ASP A 704 -54.31 -17.22 29.47
N GLY A 705 -54.07 -17.34 30.78
CA GLY A 705 -53.59 -18.56 31.47
C GLY A 705 -54.40 -19.84 31.20
N LYS A 706 -55.66 -19.74 30.75
CA LYS A 706 -56.49 -20.90 30.39
C LYS A 706 -55.86 -21.73 29.27
N GLN A 707 -55.26 -21.11 28.24
CA GLN A 707 -54.71 -21.86 27.10
C GLN A 707 -53.47 -22.69 27.47
N TYR A 708 -52.62 -22.18 28.37
CA TYR A 708 -51.42 -22.87 28.84
C TYR A 708 -51.73 -24.20 29.55
N ASN A 709 -52.79 -24.24 30.37
CA ASN A 709 -53.22 -25.46 31.05
C ASN A 709 -53.86 -26.48 30.07
N VAL A 710 -54.58 -26.01 29.05
CA VAL A 710 -55.11 -26.88 27.98
C VAL A 710 -53.97 -27.49 27.16
N ALA A 711 -52.96 -26.71 26.80
CA ALA A 711 -51.76 -27.19 26.11
C ALA A 711 -51.00 -28.23 26.96
N LEU A 712 -50.78 -27.97 28.25
CA LEU A 712 -50.12 -28.90 29.18
C LEU A 712 -50.90 -30.22 29.34
N ASN A 713 -52.22 -30.17 29.46
CA ASN A 713 -53.04 -31.37 29.55
C ASN A 713 -53.05 -32.17 28.23
N ARG A 714 -53.00 -31.49 27.08
CA ARG A 714 -52.84 -32.15 25.78
C ARG A 714 -51.44 -32.75 25.60
N ALA A 715 -50.40 -32.09 26.10
CA ALA A 715 -49.03 -32.62 26.12
C ALA A 715 -48.93 -33.90 26.97
N LYS A 716 -49.54 -33.91 28.17
CA LYS A 716 -49.66 -35.11 29.02
C LYS A 716 -50.35 -36.26 28.29
N SER A 717 -51.48 -35.99 27.63
CA SER A 717 -52.24 -36.96 26.83
C SER A 717 -51.43 -37.55 25.66
N TYR A 718 -50.65 -36.75 24.94
CA TYR A 718 -49.78 -37.26 23.88
C TYR A 718 -48.58 -38.04 24.43
N ASN A 719 -47.98 -37.60 25.54
CA ASN A 719 -46.82 -38.26 26.12
C ASN A 719 -47.15 -39.66 26.67
N SER A 720 -48.33 -39.84 27.28
CA SER A 720 -48.75 -41.13 27.85
C SER A 720 -49.22 -42.16 26.81
N VAL A 721 -49.62 -41.74 25.60
CA VAL A 721 -50.16 -42.63 24.55
C VAL A 721 -49.18 -42.84 23.38
N LEU A 722 -48.42 -41.80 23.02
CA LEU A 722 -47.56 -41.81 21.82
C LEU A 722 -46.07 -41.80 22.14
N HIS A 723 -45.68 -41.56 23.40
CA HIS A 723 -44.28 -41.59 23.87
C HIS A 723 -43.31 -40.78 22.98
N MET A 724 -43.72 -39.57 22.59
CA MET A 724 -43.01 -38.75 21.61
C MET A 724 -41.73 -38.12 22.17
N SER A 725 -40.81 -37.75 21.29
CA SER A 725 -39.66 -36.91 21.65
C SER A 725 -40.10 -35.48 22.01
N LYS A 726 -39.25 -34.75 22.76
CA LYS A 726 -39.52 -33.34 23.11
C LYS A 726 -39.81 -32.48 21.87
N LYS A 727 -39.12 -32.75 20.76
CA LYS A 727 -39.28 -32.03 19.48
C LYS A 727 -40.57 -32.41 18.74
N ASP A 728 -40.92 -33.70 18.68
CA ASP A 728 -42.18 -34.08 18.01
C ASP A 728 -43.43 -33.69 18.80
N LEU A 729 -43.35 -33.68 20.14
CA LEU A 729 -44.43 -33.16 20.97
C LEU A 729 -44.68 -31.66 20.72
N TYR A 730 -43.63 -30.87 20.50
CA TYR A 730 -43.74 -29.45 20.15
C TYR A 730 -44.41 -29.25 18.78
N ASN A 731 -43.93 -29.99 17.76
CA ASN A 731 -44.52 -29.97 16.42
C ASN A 731 -46.01 -30.34 16.48
N GLN A 732 -46.36 -31.37 17.24
CA GLN A 732 -47.73 -31.85 17.36
C GLN A 732 -48.65 -30.83 18.05
N LEU A 733 -48.18 -30.17 19.11
CA LEU A 733 -48.97 -29.12 19.79
C LEU A 733 -49.18 -27.90 18.89
N THR A 734 -48.13 -27.40 18.24
CA THR A 734 -48.25 -26.25 17.32
C THR A 734 -49.15 -26.57 16.12
N TRP A 735 -49.12 -27.80 15.60
CA TRP A 735 -50.03 -28.25 14.54
C TRP A 735 -51.50 -28.36 14.98
N ASN A 736 -51.77 -28.62 16.27
CA ASN A 736 -53.12 -28.54 16.85
C ASN A 736 -53.57 -27.08 17.16
N GLY A 737 -52.85 -26.06 16.66
CA GLY A 737 -53.23 -24.65 16.81
C GLY A 737 -52.84 -24.01 18.15
N PHE A 738 -52.07 -24.68 19.01
CA PHE A 738 -51.48 -24.03 20.18
C PHE A 738 -50.37 -23.06 19.74
N SER A 739 -50.27 -21.90 20.38
CA SER A 739 -49.16 -20.98 20.13
C SER A 739 -47.81 -21.61 20.50
N SER A 740 -46.71 -21.16 19.89
CA SER A 740 -45.36 -21.58 20.24
C SER A 740 -45.07 -21.45 21.75
N SER A 741 -45.52 -20.35 22.37
CA SER A 741 -45.36 -20.15 23.82
C SER A 741 -46.15 -21.16 24.66
N ALA A 742 -47.37 -21.52 24.24
CA ALA A 742 -48.20 -22.51 24.93
C ALA A 742 -47.66 -23.93 24.74
N ALA A 743 -47.19 -24.27 23.54
CA ALA A 743 -46.53 -25.54 23.24
C ALA A 743 -45.22 -25.71 24.04
N GLN A 744 -44.37 -24.67 24.09
CA GLN A 744 -43.12 -24.69 24.84
C GLN A 744 -43.37 -24.79 26.35
N TYR A 745 -44.27 -23.96 26.90
CA TYR A 745 -44.69 -24.04 28.31
C TYR A 745 -45.21 -25.43 28.67
N ALA A 746 -46.09 -26.00 27.84
CA ALA A 746 -46.68 -27.31 28.05
C ALA A 746 -45.64 -28.44 28.10
N ILE A 747 -44.51 -28.25 27.44
CA ILE A 747 -43.40 -29.19 27.37
C ILE A 747 -42.44 -29.02 28.55
N ASP A 748 -42.08 -27.79 28.91
CA ASP A 748 -41.15 -27.55 30.03
C ASP A 748 -41.81 -27.79 31.41
N HIS A 749 -43.15 -27.81 31.48
CA HIS A 749 -43.91 -28.19 32.68
C HIS A 749 -44.47 -29.63 32.62
N LEU A 750 -44.06 -30.43 31.63
CA LEU A 750 -44.52 -31.82 31.47
C LEU A 750 -43.81 -32.81 32.40
N ASN A 751 -42.52 -32.56 32.69
CA ASN A 751 -41.63 -33.45 33.46
C ASN A 751 -41.61 -34.90 32.94
N ALA A 752 -41.63 -35.10 31.61
CA ALA A 752 -41.55 -36.42 30.99
C ALA A 752 -40.11 -36.96 30.95
N ASP A 753 -39.96 -38.27 31.19
CA ASP A 753 -38.73 -39.00 30.86
C ASP A 753 -38.69 -39.34 29.36
N TYR A 754 -38.02 -38.48 28.60
CA TYR A 754 -37.84 -38.67 27.16
C TYR A 754 -36.90 -39.84 26.80
N LYS A 755 -36.06 -40.32 27.73
CA LYS A 755 -35.22 -41.52 27.55
C LYS A 755 -36.05 -42.80 27.67
N ALA A 756 -37.01 -42.83 28.61
CA ALA A 756 -38.02 -43.89 28.67
C ALA A 756 -38.93 -43.89 27.44
N ASN A 757 -39.39 -42.71 26.97
CA ASN A 757 -40.17 -42.58 25.74
C ASN A 757 -39.42 -43.15 24.51
N ALA A 758 -38.12 -42.83 24.37
CA ALA A 758 -37.28 -43.35 23.30
C ALA A 758 -37.16 -44.88 23.35
N LEU A 759 -36.98 -45.46 24.55
CA LEU A 759 -36.93 -46.91 24.74
C LEU A 759 -38.26 -47.62 24.42
N ILE A 760 -39.41 -47.03 24.80
CA ILE A 760 -40.74 -47.56 24.45
C ILE A 760 -40.94 -47.51 22.93
N THR A 761 -40.52 -46.41 22.29
CA THR A 761 -40.59 -46.25 20.82
C THR A 761 -39.66 -47.23 20.10
N ALA A 762 -38.45 -47.46 20.60
CA ALA A 762 -37.51 -48.47 20.09
C ALA A 762 -38.12 -49.88 20.13
N ARG A 763 -38.73 -50.26 21.26
CA ARG A 763 -39.43 -51.54 21.41
C ARG A 763 -40.61 -51.67 20.44
N LYS A 764 -41.35 -50.58 20.20
CA LYS A 764 -42.45 -50.54 19.21
C LYS A 764 -41.94 -50.71 17.77
N TYR A 765 -40.85 -50.04 17.40
CA TYR A 765 -40.24 -50.22 16.08
C TYR A 765 -39.70 -51.66 15.89
N ARG A 766 -39.04 -52.25 16.89
CA ARG A 766 -38.60 -53.66 16.80
C ARG A 766 -39.78 -54.63 16.68
N LYS A 767 -40.84 -54.45 17.49
CA LYS A 767 -42.00 -55.35 17.49
C LYS A 767 -42.81 -55.28 16.19
N ASN A 768 -42.98 -54.10 15.61
CA ASN A 768 -43.88 -53.91 14.47
C ASN A 768 -43.17 -54.08 13.12
N ASN A 769 -41.88 -53.75 13.03
CA ASN A 769 -41.15 -53.66 11.77
C ASN A 769 -39.92 -54.58 11.70
N HIS A 770 -39.64 -55.37 12.76
CA HIS A 770 -38.49 -56.29 12.87
C HIS A 770 -37.09 -55.66 12.64
N LEU A 771 -36.98 -54.35 12.77
CA LEU A 771 -35.77 -53.57 12.49
C LEU A 771 -34.61 -53.92 13.43
N SER A 772 -33.38 -53.85 12.91
CA SER A 772 -32.14 -54.00 13.68
C SER A 772 -31.91 -52.80 14.63
N LYS A 773 -31.02 -52.98 15.61
CA LYS A 773 -30.66 -51.90 16.55
C LYS A 773 -30.10 -50.64 15.84
N THR A 774 -29.44 -50.82 14.69
CA THR A 774 -28.92 -49.71 13.86
C THR A 774 -30.05 -48.95 13.16
N GLU A 775 -30.96 -49.67 12.50
CA GLU A 775 -32.11 -49.03 11.81
C GLU A 775 -33.04 -48.34 12.81
N ILE A 776 -33.26 -48.93 13.98
CA ILE A 776 -34.03 -48.30 15.06
C ILE A 776 -33.36 -47.00 15.53
N TYR A 777 -32.03 -46.93 15.61
CA TYR A 777 -31.32 -45.69 15.95
C TYR A 777 -31.54 -44.59 14.90
N GLU A 778 -31.46 -44.93 13.61
CA GLU A 778 -31.72 -43.99 12.51
C GLU A 778 -33.19 -43.53 12.49
N TRP A 779 -34.15 -44.44 12.75
CA TRP A 779 -35.57 -44.11 12.84
C TRP A 779 -35.93 -43.26 14.06
N LEU A 780 -35.24 -43.42 15.20
CA LEU A 780 -35.41 -42.57 16.37
C LEU A 780 -34.82 -41.17 16.17
N THR A 781 -33.66 -41.06 15.51
CA THR A 781 -32.93 -39.79 15.32
C THR A 781 -33.27 -39.04 14.03
N SER A 782 -34.10 -39.62 13.16
CA SER A 782 -34.53 -39.04 11.89
C SER A 782 -35.19 -37.66 12.06
N SER A 783 -34.98 -36.78 11.07
CA SER A 783 -35.65 -35.48 11.01
C SER A 783 -37.12 -35.55 10.62
N TYR A 784 -37.62 -36.73 10.23
CA TYR A 784 -38.99 -36.94 9.75
C TYR A 784 -39.84 -37.78 10.72
N VAL A 785 -39.26 -38.82 11.32
CA VAL A 785 -39.88 -39.71 12.31
C VAL A 785 -39.03 -39.79 13.58
N GLY A 786 -39.65 -40.04 14.74
CA GLY A 786 -38.98 -40.13 16.04
C GLY A 786 -38.51 -38.77 16.60
N LYS A 787 -37.60 -38.10 15.89
CA LYS A 787 -36.99 -36.79 16.22
C LYS A 787 -36.37 -36.70 17.62
N PHE A 788 -35.98 -37.84 18.19
CA PHE A 788 -35.24 -37.92 19.45
C PHE A 788 -33.82 -37.38 19.30
N THR A 789 -33.23 -36.93 20.39
CA THR A 789 -31.81 -36.62 20.46
C THR A 789 -30.97 -37.90 20.31
N LYS A 790 -29.71 -37.74 19.89
CA LYS A 790 -28.76 -38.86 19.82
C LYS A 790 -28.53 -39.52 21.17
N GLU A 791 -28.66 -38.77 22.28
CA GLU A 791 -28.49 -39.28 23.64
C GLU A 791 -29.66 -40.15 24.09
N GLU A 792 -30.90 -39.71 23.83
CA GLU A 792 -32.11 -40.50 24.10
C GLU A 792 -32.15 -41.77 23.22
N ALA A 793 -31.77 -41.67 21.94
CA ALA A 793 -31.69 -42.81 21.05
C ALA A 793 -30.56 -43.79 21.42
N ASN A 794 -29.38 -43.30 21.80
CA ASN A 794 -28.28 -44.16 22.30
C ASN A 794 -28.72 -44.91 23.56
N TYR A 795 -29.33 -44.20 24.53
CA TYR A 795 -29.87 -44.82 25.73
C TYR A 795 -30.93 -45.88 25.39
N ALA A 796 -31.85 -45.57 24.47
CA ALA A 796 -32.88 -46.50 24.03
C ALA A 796 -32.27 -47.78 23.44
N ILE A 797 -31.26 -47.68 22.58
CA ILE A 797 -30.56 -48.85 21.99
C ILE A 797 -29.78 -49.66 23.04
N GLN A 798 -29.10 -48.99 23.98
CA GLN A 798 -28.37 -49.67 25.07
C GLN A 798 -29.31 -50.47 25.98
N HIS A 799 -30.53 -49.99 26.23
CA HIS A 799 -31.53 -50.65 27.08
C HIS A 799 -32.57 -51.46 26.27
N LEU A 800 -32.37 -51.57 24.95
CA LEU A 800 -33.07 -52.49 24.07
C LEU A 800 -32.38 -53.86 24.16
N GLY A 801 -32.63 -54.56 25.27
CA GLY A 801 -32.30 -55.98 25.43
C GLY A 801 -32.83 -56.80 24.25
N ASP A 802 -32.16 -57.91 23.92
CA ASP A 802 -32.11 -58.49 22.57
C ASP A 802 -33.44 -58.93 21.94
#